data_AF-A0A200PZR8-F1
#
_entry.id   AF-A0A200PZR8-F1
#
_cell.length_a   1.000
_cell.length_b   1.000
_cell.length_c   1.000
_cell.angle_alpha   90.00
_cell.angle_beta   90.00
_cell.angle_gamma   90.00
#
_symmetry.space_group_name_H-M   'P 1'
#
loop_
_entity.id
_entity.type
_entity.pdbx_description
1 polymer ?
#
loop_
_entity_poly.entity_id
_entity_poly.type
_entity_poly.pdbx_seq_one_letter_code
_entity_poly.pdbx_strand_id
1 'polypeptide(L)'
;MAAISHIHLLTLSFFAFLVSTSYAQLSPTFYSTTCPNLQTIVRSAMTQAISSDSRIAASILRLHFHDCFVNGCDASILLDDTSTFTGEKNAGPNRNSARGYEVIDTIKSQVEANCSGVVSCADILTLAARDGVFLQGGRSWTVPLGRRDARTASQTAANNQIPAPTDSLATLISRFSAKGLNAQEMTALSGSHSIGQAGCNTFRTRIYNETNIDPRFATTRRANCPFTGGDRNLAPLDIQTATQFDNNYFQNLVAQRGLLHSDQVLFNNGSQDALVQTYSQNNGRFVSDFAAAMVKMGNIILSFLAFLVCTSNAQLSPTFYSTTCPNLETIVRNAMTQAISSGPRIAASILRLHFHDCFVNGCDASILLDDTSTFTGEKNAAPNQNSARGYGLIDTIKSQVEANCSGVVSCADILTLAARDGVFLQGGRSWTVPLGRRDARTASQTAANNQIPAPTDSLATLISRFSAKGLNAQDMTVLSGSHSIGQAGCITFRTRIYNETNIDPRFATLRRTNCPFTGGDRNLAPLDISSATQFDNNYFQNLVAQRGLLHSDQVLFNNGSQDALVRTYSQNNGRFLIDFAAAMVKMGNITIKSDSRMAASILRLHFHDCFVLGCEASILLDDTATFTGEKNAIANKDSLRGYEVIDAIKSEVEANCRGVVSCADILALAARDGVVMQGGLAWTVPLGRRDGTTASQTAADNELPDPVNDSLAILISKFAAKGFKAKEMTVLSGSHTIGKASCITFRPRIYNDTNIDPKFAATRRANCPVTGGDLNLAPLDIKTGTRFDNTYFQNLVAKRGLLHTDQVLFNNGSQDAVVRSYSQNNERFIRDFAAAMFKMGNISPLTGTQGEIRKNCRRINY
;
A
#
# COMPACT_ATOMS: atom_id res chain seq x y z
N MET A 1 23.46 51.11 41.27
CA MET A 1 23.74 49.76 41.79
C MET A 1 23.81 48.82 40.60
N ALA A 2 25.01 48.35 40.33
CA ALA A 2 25.37 47.51 39.19
C ALA A 2 25.07 46.03 39.49
N ALA A 3 25.11 45.24 38.41
CA ALA A 3 25.11 43.78 38.36
C ALA A 3 23.76 43.09 38.64
N ILE A 4 23.00 42.84 37.56
CA ILE A 4 22.41 41.55 37.16
C ILE A 4 21.93 41.75 35.71
N SER A 5 22.79 41.51 34.72
CA SER A 5 22.35 41.50 33.31
C SER A 5 23.14 40.55 32.41
N HIS A 6 24.14 39.80 32.91
CA HIS A 6 25.01 38.98 32.05
C HIS A 6 24.99 37.47 32.33
N ILE A 7 24.11 36.97 33.21
CA ILE A 7 24.05 35.52 33.53
C ILE A 7 22.92 34.79 32.76
N HIS A 8 21.87 35.48 32.30
CA HIS A 8 20.76 34.81 31.60
C HIS A 8 20.96 34.63 30.07
N LEU A 9 21.87 35.37 29.44
CA LEU A 9 22.16 35.22 28.00
C LEU A 9 23.21 34.13 27.69
N LEU A 10 24.02 33.72 28.67
CA LEU A 10 25.03 32.65 28.50
C LEU A 10 24.47 31.25 28.80
N THR A 11 23.40 31.13 29.59
CA THR A 11 22.73 29.84 29.83
C THR A 11 21.75 29.43 28.73
N LEU A 12 21.21 30.38 27.95
CA LEU A 12 20.36 30.05 26.79
C LEU A 12 21.17 29.63 25.55
N SER A 13 22.43 30.08 25.43
CA SER A 13 23.28 29.75 24.28
C SER A 13 24.06 28.44 24.45
N PHE A 14 24.16 27.89 25.67
CA PHE A 14 24.81 26.60 25.92
C PHE A 14 23.85 25.40 25.89
N PHE A 15 22.53 25.63 26.02
CA PHE A 15 21.51 24.58 25.87
C PHE A 15 21.01 24.41 24.42
N ALA A 16 21.30 25.37 23.53
CA ALA A 16 20.96 25.29 22.11
C ALA A 16 22.00 24.52 21.27
N PHE A 17 23.11 24.05 21.87
CA PHE A 17 24.21 23.36 21.17
C PHE A 17 24.35 21.86 21.50
N LEU A 18 23.38 21.25 22.21
CA LEU A 18 23.46 19.83 22.62
C LEU A 18 22.26 18.94 22.23
N VAL A 19 21.40 19.37 21.31
CA VAL A 19 20.43 18.45 20.67
C VAL A 19 20.38 18.67 19.16
N SER A 20 21.53 18.59 18.51
CA SER A 20 21.61 18.21 17.10
C SER A 20 21.59 16.69 17.02
N THR A 21 20.42 16.07 17.19
CA THR A 21 20.26 14.66 16.83
C THR A 21 20.26 14.55 15.31
N SER A 22 21.45 14.41 14.72
CA SER A 22 21.59 13.95 13.35
C SER A 22 20.94 12.57 13.23
N TYR A 23 19.73 12.52 12.66
CA TYR A 23 19.04 11.28 12.32
C TYR A 23 19.82 10.60 11.20
N ALA A 24 20.65 9.61 11.54
CA ALA A 24 21.26 8.75 10.54
C ALA A 24 20.24 7.71 10.10
N GLN A 25 19.76 7.83 8.86
CA GLN A 25 19.01 6.77 8.20
C GLN A 25 19.90 5.53 8.07
N LEU A 26 19.37 4.33 8.38
CA LEU A 26 20.12 3.09 8.19
C LEU A 26 20.57 2.98 6.74
N SER A 27 21.85 2.64 6.52
CA SER A 27 22.45 2.54 5.19
C SER A 27 23.24 1.24 5.07
N PRO A 28 23.14 0.51 3.94
CA PRO A 28 24.00 -0.64 3.70
C PRO A 28 25.50 -0.32 3.71
N THR A 29 25.87 0.95 3.51
CA THR A 29 27.25 1.43 3.49
C THR A 29 27.66 2.14 4.78
N PHE A 30 26.84 2.09 5.84
CA PHE A 30 27.08 2.87 7.07
C PHE A 30 28.49 2.69 7.67
N TYR A 31 29.01 1.45 7.66
CA TYR A 31 30.36 1.14 8.15
C TYR A 31 31.41 0.98 7.06
N SER A 32 31.13 1.30 5.79
CA SER A 32 32.04 1.00 4.68
C SER A 32 33.39 1.69 4.82
N THR A 33 33.43 2.89 5.43
CA THR A 33 34.66 3.64 5.69
C THR A 33 35.24 3.34 7.08
N THR A 34 34.40 3.17 8.09
CA THR A 34 34.81 3.08 9.50
C THR A 34 35.11 1.66 9.97
N CYS A 35 34.52 0.64 9.33
CA CYS A 35 34.82 -0.77 9.56
C CYS A 35 34.64 -1.58 8.26
N PRO A 36 35.53 -1.40 7.26
CA PRO A 36 35.37 -1.99 5.92
C PRO A 36 35.31 -3.53 5.92
N ASN A 37 35.92 -4.18 6.90
CA ASN A 37 35.97 -5.64 7.01
C ASN A 37 34.78 -6.25 7.79
N LEU A 38 33.84 -5.45 8.28
CA LEU A 38 32.76 -5.90 9.16
C LEU A 38 32.01 -7.13 8.62
N GLN A 39 31.54 -7.06 7.37
CA GLN A 39 30.74 -8.16 6.81
C GLN A 39 31.55 -9.45 6.66
N THR A 40 32.84 -9.35 6.34
CA THR A 40 33.74 -10.51 6.23
C THR A 40 33.98 -11.15 7.59
N ILE A 41 34.19 -10.35 8.64
CA ILE A 41 34.39 -10.83 10.01
C ILE A 41 33.14 -11.60 10.48
N VAL A 42 31.96 -10.99 10.36
CA VAL A 42 30.69 -11.63 10.74
C VAL A 42 30.48 -12.93 9.98
N ARG A 43 30.68 -12.92 8.66
CA ARG A 43 30.51 -14.11 7.81
C ARG A 43 31.46 -15.25 8.19
N SER A 44 32.73 -14.93 8.46
CA SER A 44 33.74 -15.91 8.85
C SER A 44 33.38 -16.57 10.18
N ALA A 45 33.06 -15.77 11.19
CA ALA A 45 32.66 -16.28 12.51
C ALA A 45 31.38 -17.12 12.45
N MET A 46 30.37 -16.68 11.69
CA MET A 46 29.15 -17.48 11.47
C MET A 46 29.44 -18.80 10.75
N THR A 47 30.36 -18.81 9.79
CA THR A 47 30.78 -20.03 9.09
C THR A 47 31.41 -21.04 10.05
N GLN A 48 32.25 -20.56 10.97
CA GLN A 48 32.88 -21.40 12.02
C GLN A 48 31.85 -21.88 13.06
N ALA A 49 30.92 -21.02 13.48
CA ALA A 49 29.90 -21.39 14.44
C ALA A 49 28.93 -22.45 13.89
N ILE A 50 28.51 -22.31 12.62
CA ILE A 50 27.62 -23.26 11.94
C ILE A 50 28.34 -24.58 11.65
N SER A 51 29.63 -24.57 11.32
CA SER A 51 30.39 -25.81 11.12
C SER A 51 30.57 -26.60 12.41
N SER A 52 30.56 -25.92 13.57
CA SER A 52 30.59 -26.55 14.89
C SER A 52 29.21 -27.07 15.34
N ASP A 53 28.14 -26.27 15.19
CA ASP A 53 26.76 -26.68 15.46
C ASP A 53 25.83 -26.01 14.42
N SER A 54 25.33 -26.80 13.48
CA SER A 54 24.49 -26.31 12.37
C SER A 54 23.18 -25.65 12.85
N ARG A 55 22.73 -25.93 14.07
CA ARG A 55 21.54 -25.31 14.69
C ARG A 55 21.79 -23.87 15.11
N ILE A 56 23.03 -23.39 15.13
CA ILE A 56 23.35 -21.99 15.43
C ILE A 56 22.70 -21.05 14.42
N ALA A 57 22.61 -21.44 13.14
CA ALA A 57 21.91 -20.62 12.14
C ALA A 57 20.47 -20.29 12.57
N ALA A 58 19.70 -21.32 12.98
CA ALA A 58 18.34 -21.15 13.47
C ALA A 58 18.30 -20.37 14.81
N SER A 59 19.29 -20.60 15.68
CA SER A 59 19.39 -19.93 16.98
C SER A 59 19.62 -18.42 16.83
N ILE A 60 20.53 -18.00 15.95
CA ILE A 60 20.82 -16.59 15.66
C ILE A 60 19.65 -15.93 14.94
N LEU A 61 19.03 -16.63 13.97
CA LEU A 61 17.83 -16.13 13.29
C LEU A 61 16.70 -15.86 14.31
N ARG A 62 16.51 -16.79 15.24
CA ARG A 62 15.55 -16.64 16.34
C ARG A 62 15.91 -15.50 17.28
N LEU A 63 17.18 -15.34 17.67
CA LEU A 63 17.62 -14.21 18.49
C LEU A 63 17.26 -12.88 17.83
N HIS A 64 17.55 -12.74 16.53
CA HIS A 64 17.21 -11.52 15.79
C HIS A 64 15.70 -11.27 15.72
N PHE A 65 14.88 -12.29 15.44
CA PHE A 65 13.42 -12.15 15.47
C PHE A 65 12.92 -11.69 16.85
N HIS A 66 13.38 -12.36 17.90
CA HIS A 66 12.96 -12.07 19.27
C HIS A 66 13.36 -10.66 19.69
N ASP A 67 14.57 -10.19 19.33
CA ASP A 67 15.03 -8.82 19.53
C ASP A 67 14.11 -7.80 18.82
N CYS A 68 13.84 -8.04 17.53
CA CYS A 68 13.00 -7.16 16.72
C CYS A 68 11.55 -7.04 17.22
N PHE A 69 11.00 -8.10 17.80
CA PHE A 69 9.60 -8.16 18.23
C PHE A 69 9.32 -7.53 19.59
N VAL A 70 10.34 -7.07 20.32
CA VAL A 70 10.15 -6.39 21.61
C VAL A 70 10.29 -4.88 21.45
N ASN A 71 11.49 -4.33 21.55
CA ASN A 71 11.73 -2.88 21.50
C ASN A 71 12.26 -2.39 20.13
N GLY A 72 12.16 -3.25 19.11
CA GLY A 72 12.77 -3.03 17.80
C GLY A 72 14.24 -3.47 17.84
N CYS A 73 14.74 -4.05 16.74
CA CYS A 73 16.02 -4.78 16.56
C CYS A 73 17.33 -4.14 17.12
N ASP A 74 17.37 -3.78 18.39
CA ASP A 74 18.36 -2.92 19.05
C ASP A 74 19.33 -3.71 19.95
N ALA A 75 19.36 -5.03 19.82
CA ALA A 75 20.13 -5.94 20.65
C ALA A 75 19.79 -5.91 22.14
N SER A 76 18.61 -5.38 22.53
CA SER A 76 18.13 -5.44 23.92
C SER A 76 18.02 -6.89 24.44
N ILE A 77 17.79 -7.87 23.57
CA ILE A 77 17.79 -9.30 23.97
C ILE A 77 19.13 -9.80 24.50
N LEU A 78 20.24 -9.14 24.14
CA LEU A 78 21.59 -9.54 24.54
C LEU A 78 21.95 -9.06 25.95
N LEU A 79 21.19 -8.11 26.51
CA LEU A 79 21.47 -7.51 27.81
C LEU A 79 21.13 -8.48 28.96
N ASP A 80 22.03 -8.55 29.94
CA ASP A 80 21.80 -9.26 31.20
C ASP A 80 20.99 -8.41 32.19
N ASP A 81 20.44 -9.05 33.22
CA ASP A 81 19.73 -8.38 34.29
C ASP A 81 20.64 -7.36 35.00
N THR A 82 20.09 -6.19 35.33
CA THR A 82 20.76 -5.18 36.13
C THR A 82 19.92 -4.83 37.36
N SER A 83 20.45 -3.99 38.25
CA SER A 83 19.69 -3.44 39.38
C SER A 83 18.51 -2.56 38.95
N THR A 84 18.53 -2.04 37.71
CA THR A 84 17.53 -1.10 37.18
C THR A 84 16.53 -1.69 36.20
N PHE A 85 16.81 -2.87 35.63
CA PHE A 85 15.88 -3.57 34.74
C PHE A 85 16.13 -5.08 34.70
N THR A 86 15.10 -5.85 34.36
CA THR A 86 15.19 -7.29 34.09
C THR A 86 15.27 -7.52 32.59
N GLY A 87 16.33 -8.22 32.18
CA GLY A 87 16.66 -8.60 30.82
C GLY A 87 15.63 -9.52 30.17
N GLU A 88 15.67 -9.59 28.84
CA GLU A 88 14.72 -10.40 28.06
C GLU A 88 15.06 -11.89 28.08
N LYS A 89 16.30 -12.26 28.41
CA LYS A 89 16.77 -13.65 28.48
C LYS A 89 15.93 -14.50 29.43
N ASN A 90 15.38 -13.89 30.47
CA ASN A 90 14.56 -14.55 31.48
C ASN A 90 13.05 -14.54 31.14
N ALA A 91 12.61 -13.97 30.02
CA ALA A 91 11.21 -13.99 29.60
C ALA A 91 10.75 -15.42 29.23
N GLY A 92 9.48 -15.75 29.40
CA GLY A 92 8.91 -17.08 29.09
C GLY A 92 9.30 -17.62 27.71
N PRO A 93 9.22 -16.83 26.63
CA PRO A 93 9.67 -17.26 25.31
C PRO A 93 11.17 -17.58 25.23
N ASN A 94 12.03 -16.92 26.02
CA ASN A 94 13.50 -16.99 25.90
C ASN A 94 14.17 -17.91 26.93
N ARG A 95 13.56 -18.02 28.11
CA ARG A 95 14.14 -18.66 29.30
C ARG A 95 14.47 -20.12 29.01
N ASN A 96 15.74 -20.47 29.14
CA ASN A 96 16.27 -21.82 28.88
C ASN A 96 15.99 -22.33 27.45
N SER A 97 15.78 -21.44 26.47
CA SER A 97 15.51 -21.81 25.08
C SER A 97 16.30 -20.98 24.06
N ALA A 98 16.42 -19.66 24.26
CA ALA A 98 17.25 -18.78 23.43
C ALA A 98 18.73 -19.06 23.70
N ARG A 99 19.53 -19.13 22.62
CA ARG A 99 20.96 -19.48 22.65
C ARG A 99 21.69 -18.84 21.48
N GLY A 100 23.03 -18.87 21.49
CA GLY A 100 23.87 -18.22 20.49
C GLY A 100 24.35 -16.82 20.90
N TYR A 101 24.15 -16.43 22.16
CA TYR A 101 24.68 -15.20 22.73
C TYR A 101 26.21 -15.16 22.63
N GLU A 102 26.85 -16.28 22.94
CA GLU A 102 28.30 -16.49 22.90
C GLU A 102 28.89 -16.33 21.48
N VAL A 103 28.10 -16.63 20.45
CA VAL A 103 28.50 -16.44 19.06
C VAL A 103 28.51 -14.94 18.73
N ILE A 104 27.51 -14.20 19.20
CA ILE A 104 27.47 -12.74 19.04
C ILE A 104 28.61 -12.08 19.81
N ASP A 105 28.91 -12.52 21.04
CA ASP A 105 30.04 -12.02 21.83
C ASP A 105 31.38 -12.29 21.15
N THR A 106 31.53 -13.47 20.53
CA THR A 106 32.72 -13.83 19.74
C THR A 106 32.86 -12.92 18.53
N ILE A 107 31.79 -12.71 17.77
CA ILE A 107 31.79 -11.80 16.62
C ILE A 107 32.11 -10.38 17.08
N LYS A 108 31.48 -9.90 18.15
CA LYS A 108 31.73 -8.58 18.72
C LYS A 108 33.19 -8.41 19.12
N SER A 109 33.78 -9.39 19.79
CA SER A 109 35.20 -9.36 20.17
C SER A 109 36.14 -9.26 18.96
N GLN A 110 35.85 -10.00 17.88
CA GLN A 110 36.62 -9.92 16.63
C GLN A 110 36.43 -8.57 15.92
N VAL A 111 35.22 -8.02 15.93
CA VAL A 111 34.91 -6.70 15.36
C VAL A 111 35.62 -5.61 16.16
N GLU A 112 35.60 -5.65 17.50
CA GLU A 112 36.29 -4.69 18.37
C GLU A 112 37.81 -4.70 18.17
N ALA A 113 38.41 -5.88 17.91
CA ALA A 113 39.83 -5.98 17.58
C ALA A 113 40.20 -5.32 16.24
N ASN A 114 39.23 -5.10 15.34
CA ASN A 114 39.46 -4.50 14.02
C ASN A 114 38.98 -3.04 13.92
N CYS A 115 37.90 -2.69 14.60
CA CYS A 115 37.26 -1.38 14.55
C CYS A 115 36.60 -1.06 15.91
N SER A 116 37.43 -0.78 16.89
CA SER A 116 37.00 -0.60 18.29
C SER A 116 35.99 0.54 18.47
N GLY A 117 34.90 0.24 19.17
CA GLY A 117 33.82 1.18 19.50
C GLY A 117 32.97 1.63 18.31
N VAL A 118 33.14 1.04 17.13
CA VAL A 118 32.49 1.50 15.90
C VAL A 118 31.13 0.83 15.67
N VAL A 119 31.06 -0.50 15.79
CA VAL A 119 29.91 -1.28 15.30
C VAL A 119 29.04 -1.77 16.44
N SER A 120 27.74 -1.55 16.36
CA SER A 120 26.77 -2.01 17.37
C SER A 120 26.57 -3.52 17.37
N CYS A 121 26.23 -4.08 18.53
CA CYS A 121 25.77 -5.47 18.65
C CYS A 121 24.46 -5.71 17.87
N ALA A 122 23.60 -4.70 17.77
CA ALA A 122 22.38 -4.73 16.97
C ALA A 122 22.65 -5.03 15.49
N ASP A 123 23.63 -4.34 14.88
CA ASP A 123 24.01 -4.59 13.50
C ASP A 123 24.76 -5.92 13.33
N ILE A 124 25.57 -6.33 14.31
CA ILE A 124 26.21 -7.65 14.32
C ILE A 124 25.16 -8.76 14.32
N LEU A 125 24.15 -8.70 15.21
CA LEU A 125 23.08 -9.67 15.29
C LEU A 125 22.29 -9.76 13.97
N THR A 126 21.99 -8.61 13.36
CA THR A 126 21.28 -8.55 12.07
C THR A 126 22.09 -9.17 10.93
N LEU A 127 23.38 -8.86 10.83
CA LEU A 127 24.28 -9.45 9.84
C LEU A 127 24.47 -10.96 10.07
N ALA A 128 24.59 -11.38 11.32
CA ALA A 128 24.73 -12.78 11.70
C ALA A 128 23.49 -13.60 11.35
N ALA A 129 22.29 -13.05 11.54
CA ALA A 129 21.04 -13.70 11.14
C ALA A 129 20.92 -13.88 9.61
N ARG A 130 21.28 -12.85 8.83
CA ARG A 130 21.38 -12.96 7.37
C ARG A 130 22.35 -14.06 6.95
N ASP A 131 23.53 -14.07 7.56
CA ASP A 131 24.58 -15.02 7.22
C ASP A 131 24.20 -16.45 7.62
N GLY A 132 23.51 -16.62 8.75
CA GLY A 132 22.95 -17.89 9.17
C GLY A 132 21.98 -18.48 8.14
N VAL A 133 21.06 -17.67 7.63
CA VAL A 133 20.12 -18.10 6.58
C VAL A 133 20.84 -18.42 5.27
N PHE A 134 21.74 -17.54 4.83
CA PHE A 134 22.47 -17.76 3.59
C PHE A 134 23.35 -19.01 3.61
N LEU A 135 24.07 -19.25 4.71
CA LEU A 135 24.97 -20.38 4.85
C LEU A 135 24.24 -21.73 4.89
N GLN A 136 22.95 -21.73 5.25
CA GLN A 136 22.08 -22.91 5.21
C GLN A 136 21.25 -23.00 3.92
N GLY A 137 21.66 -22.34 2.82
CA GLY A 137 21.02 -22.48 1.51
C GLY A 137 19.92 -21.46 1.20
N GLY A 138 19.65 -20.53 2.11
CA GLY A 138 18.71 -19.43 1.88
C GLY A 138 19.29 -18.32 0.98
N ARG A 139 18.42 -17.40 0.57
CA ARG A 139 18.83 -16.21 -0.20
C ARG A 139 19.43 -15.16 0.75
N SER A 140 20.58 -14.58 0.38
CA SER A 140 21.13 -13.41 1.10
C SER A 140 20.36 -12.14 0.73
N TRP A 141 20.41 -11.13 1.60
CA TRP A 141 19.85 -9.80 1.36
C TRP A 141 20.77 -8.69 1.81
N THR A 142 20.55 -7.50 1.27
CA THR A 142 21.22 -6.27 1.71
C THR A 142 20.69 -5.88 3.08
N VAL A 143 21.57 -5.74 4.06
CA VAL A 143 21.22 -5.29 5.42
C VAL A 143 21.51 -3.79 5.52
N PRO A 144 20.50 -2.92 5.73
CA PRO A 144 20.74 -1.55 6.17
C PRO A 144 21.38 -1.56 7.55
N LEU A 145 22.47 -0.81 7.75
CA LEU A 145 23.30 -0.78 8.97
C LEU A 145 23.26 0.62 9.60
N GLY A 146 23.71 0.72 10.85
CA GLY A 146 23.70 1.96 11.65
C GLY A 146 22.75 1.91 12.85
N ARG A 147 22.30 0.72 13.26
CA ARG A 147 21.50 0.54 14.47
C ARG A 147 22.35 0.89 15.69
N ARG A 148 21.74 1.44 16.73
CA ARG A 148 22.40 1.68 18.01
C ARG A 148 21.95 0.63 19.01
N ASP A 149 22.87 0.21 19.88
CA ASP A 149 22.56 -0.74 20.93
C ASP A 149 21.62 -0.14 21.98
N ALA A 150 20.67 -0.95 22.42
CA ALA A 150 19.80 -0.65 23.53
C ALA A 150 20.60 -0.47 24.82
N ARG A 151 20.08 0.36 25.72
CA ARG A 151 20.61 0.54 27.08
C ARG A 151 19.70 -0.05 28.17
N THR A 152 18.57 -0.61 27.74
CA THR A 152 17.54 -1.20 28.61
C THR A 152 16.91 -2.37 27.88
N ALA A 153 16.35 -3.32 28.62
CA ALA A 153 15.55 -4.41 28.07
C ALA A 153 14.26 -4.57 28.87
N SER A 154 13.29 -5.34 28.36
CA SER A 154 12.01 -5.54 29.06
C SER A 154 11.49 -6.96 28.99
N GLN A 155 11.65 -7.70 30.09
CA GLN A 155 11.09 -9.04 30.26
C GLN A 155 9.57 -9.08 30.02
N THR A 156 8.82 -8.09 30.53
CA THR A 156 7.37 -8.00 30.34
C THR A 156 7.00 -7.78 28.89
N ALA A 157 7.72 -6.90 28.18
CA ALA A 157 7.48 -6.69 26.76
C ALA A 157 7.77 -7.96 25.95
N ALA A 158 8.86 -8.68 26.27
CA ALA A 158 9.17 -9.98 25.65
C ALA A 158 8.06 -11.02 25.88
N ASN A 159 7.52 -11.13 27.10
CA ASN A 159 6.39 -12.01 27.40
C ASN A 159 5.12 -11.65 26.63
N ASN A 160 4.87 -10.36 26.41
CA ASN A 160 3.62 -9.89 25.85
C ASN A 160 3.63 -9.81 24.32
N GLN A 161 4.78 -9.58 23.71
CA GLN A 161 4.87 -9.19 22.29
C GLN A 161 5.35 -10.31 21.37
N ILE A 162 6.14 -11.25 21.86
CA ILE A 162 6.63 -12.39 21.07
C ILE A 162 5.45 -13.37 20.82
N PRO A 163 5.15 -13.73 19.55
CA PRO A 163 4.10 -14.68 19.23
C PRO A 163 4.30 -16.04 19.91
N ALA A 164 3.21 -16.62 20.40
CA ALA A 164 3.22 -17.91 21.08
C ALA A 164 3.06 -19.06 20.07
N PRO A 165 3.62 -20.26 20.34
CA PRO A 165 3.47 -21.44 19.48
C PRO A 165 2.03 -21.96 19.39
N THR A 166 1.13 -21.43 20.22
CA THR A 166 -0.30 -21.75 20.29
C THR A 166 -1.20 -20.64 19.75
N ASP A 167 -0.63 -19.57 19.19
CA ASP A 167 -1.43 -18.45 18.67
C ASP A 167 -2.26 -18.86 17.44
N SER A 168 -3.50 -18.37 17.38
CA SER A 168 -4.38 -18.54 16.23
C SER A 168 -3.94 -17.67 15.04
N LEU A 169 -4.37 -18.01 13.82
CA LEU A 169 -4.04 -17.22 12.62
C LEU A 169 -4.41 -15.74 12.77
N ALA A 170 -5.59 -15.44 13.33
CA ALA A 170 -6.02 -14.06 13.57
C ALA A 170 -5.09 -13.31 14.55
N THR A 171 -4.64 -14.02 15.60
CA THR A 171 -3.70 -13.48 16.58
C THR A 171 -2.33 -13.22 15.97
N LEU A 172 -1.82 -14.15 15.16
CA LEU A 172 -0.57 -13.99 14.41
C LEU A 172 -0.64 -12.77 13.49
N ILE A 173 -1.70 -12.66 12.67
CA ILE A 173 -1.91 -11.51 11.78
C ILE A 173 -1.93 -10.20 12.58
N SER A 174 -2.64 -10.17 13.71
CA SER A 174 -2.72 -8.98 14.56
C SER A 174 -1.36 -8.60 15.17
N ARG A 175 -0.60 -9.57 15.71
CA ARG A 175 0.71 -9.33 16.32
C ARG A 175 1.75 -8.85 15.31
N PHE A 176 1.79 -9.47 14.12
CA PHE A 176 2.70 -9.04 13.06
C PHE A 176 2.28 -7.67 12.50
N SER A 177 0.98 -7.41 12.35
CA SER A 177 0.48 -6.09 11.96
C SER A 177 0.86 -5.00 12.96
N ALA A 178 0.90 -5.31 14.26
CA ALA A 178 1.36 -4.37 15.30
C ALA A 178 2.86 -4.03 15.17
N LYS A 179 3.62 -4.83 14.42
CA LYS A 179 5.02 -4.59 14.05
C LYS A 179 5.18 -4.06 12.62
N GLY A 180 4.09 -3.62 11.99
CA GLY A 180 4.10 -3.10 10.62
C GLY A 180 4.25 -4.17 9.54
N LEU A 181 4.11 -5.45 9.89
CA LEU A 181 4.24 -6.58 8.97
C LEU A 181 2.85 -7.07 8.55
N ASN A 182 2.61 -7.20 7.25
CA ASN A 182 1.35 -7.69 6.70
C ASN A 182 1.27 -9.23 6.76
N ALA A 183 0.11 -9.77 6.39
CA ALA A 183 -0.15 -11.20 6.50
C ALA A 183 0.72 -12.06 5.55
N GLN A 184 1.13 -11.54 4.39
CA GLN A 184 2.08 -12.22 3.50
C GLN A 184 3.48 -12.25 4.10
N GLU A 185 3.94 -11.12 4.66
CA GLU A 185 5.23 -11.00 5.33
C GLU A 185 5.31 -11.89 6.57
N MET A 186 4.22 -11.97 7.35
CA MET A 186 4.08 -12.93 8.45
C MET A 186 4.26 -14.37 7.96
N THR A 187 3.49 -14.78 6.94
CA THR A 187 3.58 -16.15 6.39
C THR A 187 4.97 -16.45 5.86
N ALA A 188 5.62 -15.48 5.20
CA ALA A 188 7.00 -15.62 4.76
C ALA A 188 7.94 -15.82 5.95
N LEU A 189 7.91 -14.93 6.96
CA LEU A 189 8.77 -14.99 8.15
C LEU A 189 8.57 -16.26 8.99
N SER A 190 7.36 -16.82 9.02
CA SER A 190 7.11 -18.14 9.62
C SER A 190 7.91 -19.25 8.94
N GLY A 191 8.32 -19.08 7.68
CA GLY A 191 9.27 -19.95 7.00
C GLY A 191 10.68 -19.96 7.61
N SER A 192 10.98 -19.12 8.61
CA SER A 192 12.17 -19.31 9.46
C SER A 192 12.22 -20.69 10.12
N HIS A 193 11.06 -21.31 10.33
CA HIS A 193 10.91 -22.67 10.83
C HIS A 193 11.34 -23.76 9.81
N SER A 194 11.80 -23.41 8.62
CA SER A 194 12.54 -24.34 7.73
C SER A 194 13.85 -24.84 8.36
N ILE A 195 14.42 -24.10 9.31
CA ILE A 195 15.61 -24.53 10.07
C ILE A 195 15.33 -24.56 11.57
N GLY A 196 15.94 -25.51 12.27
CA GLY A 196 15.91 -25.59 13.72
C GLY A 196 14.92 -26.61 14.29
N GLN A 197 14.75 -26.54 15.60
CA GLN A 197 14.04 -27.53 16.39
C GLN A 197 13.27 -26.84 17.53
N ALA A 198 12.16 -27.45 17.95
CA ALA A 198 11.36 -26.99 19.08
C ALA A 198 11.36 -28.02 20.22
N GLY A 199 11.18 -27.56 21.46
CA GLY A 199 11.02 -28.42 22.63
C GLY A 199 9.60 -28.97 22.75
N CYS A 200 9.47 -30.19 23.28
CA CYS A 200 8.20 -30.89 23.45
C CYS A 200 7.11 -30.05 24.13
N ASN A 201 7.47 -29.22 25.10
CA ASN A 201 6.51 -28.33 25.78
C ASN A 201 5.76 -27.37 24.84
N THR A 202 6.32 -27.00 23.68
CA THR A 202 5.67 -26.05 22.76
C THR A 202 4.70 -26.69 21.78
N PHE A 203 4.77 -28.00 21.57
CA PHE A 203 3.91 -28.72 20.61
C PHE A 203 3.12 -29.89 21.20
N ARG A 204 3.32 -30.23 22.48
CA ARG A 204 2.63 -31.35 23.13
C ARG A 204 1.12 -31.27 22.96
N THR A 205 0.52 -30.12 23.25
CA THR A 205 -0.93 -29.91 23.14
C THR A 205 -1.42 -30.26 21.74
N ARG A 206 -0.70 -29.81 20.69
CA ARG A 206 -1.05 -30.09 19.31
C ARG A 206 -1.02 -31.59 19.00
N ILE A 207 0.09 -32.27 19.30
CA ILE A 207 0.24 -33.68 18.91
C ILE A 207 -0.72 -34.62 19.64
N TYR A 208 -1.29 -34.24 20.78
CA TYR A 208 -2.28 -35.05 21.52
C TYR A 208 -3.74 -34.64 21.25
N ASN A 209 -4.02 -33.36 21.02
CA ASN A 209 -5.40 -32.85 21.07
C ASN A 209 -5.95 -32.35 19.73
N GLU A 210 -5.10 -32.01 18.75
CA GLU A 210 -5.58 -31.44 17.50
C GLU A 210 -5.95 -32.50 16.46
N THR A 211 -6.98 -32.23 15.67
CA THR A 211 -7.53 -33.15 14.67
C THR A 211 -6.99 -32.91 13.26
N ASN A 212 -6.36 -31.76 13.01
CA ASN A 212 -5.74 -31.38 11.73
C ASN A 212 -4.23 -31.71 11.72
N ILE A 213 -3.89 -32.95 12.06
CA ILE A 213 -2.53 -33.46 12.08
C ILE A 213 -2.45 -34.83 11.42
N ASP A 214 -1.43 -35.07 10.60
CA ASP A 214 -1.15 -36.39 10.05
C ASP A 214 -0.97 -37.39 11.20
N PRO A 215 -1.79 -38.46 11.29
CA PRO A 215 -1.76 -39.38 12.43
C PRO A 215 -0.43 -40.12 12.61
N ARG A 216 0.29 -40.40 11.50
CA ARG A 216 1.60 -41.05 11.56
C ARG A 216 2.65 -40.07 12.07
N PHE A 217 2.62 -38.83 11.61
CA PHE A 217 3.47 -37.77 12.13
C PHE A 217 3.24 -37.55 13.64
N ALA A 218 1.98 -37.45 14.07
CA ALA A 218 1.63 -37.34 15.49
C ALA A 218 2.19 -38.52 16.31
N THR A 219 2.00 -39.75 15.84
CA THR A 219 2.53 -40.96 16.49
C THR A 219 4.06 -40.91 16.63
N THR A 220 4.76 -40.54 15.56
CA THR A 220 6.22 -40.35 15.57
C THR A 220 6.65 -39.28 16.58
N ARG A 221 5.93 -38.16 16.66
CA ARG A 221 6.25 -37.10 17.63
C ARG A 221 5.99 -37.52 19.07
N ARG A 222 4.91 -38.26 19.34
CA ARG A 222 4.57 -38.77 20.69
C ARG A 222 5.63 -39.71 21.26
N ALA A 223 6.31 -40.49 20.41
CA ALA A 223 7.39 -41.38 20.85
C ALA A 223 8.55 -40.65 21.56
N ASN A 224 8.84 -39.40 21.15
CA ASN A 224 9.86 -38.56 21.78
C ASN A 224 9.26 -37.41 22.63
N CYS A 225 7.94 -37.32 22.74
CA CYS A 225 7.23 -36.28 23.50
C CYS A 225 6.06 -36.94 24.26
N PRO A 226 6.35 -37.55 25.42
CA PRO A 226 5.33 -38.22 26.23
C PRO A 226 4.24 -37.25 26.71
N PHE A 227 3.09 -37.81 27.08
CA PHE A 227 1.95 -37.03 27.57
C PHE A 227 2.29 -36.23 28.83
N THR A 228 3.21 -36.73 29.66
CA THR A 228 3.79 -36.03 30.80
C THR A 228 5.31 -36.20 30.83
N GLY A 229 6.04 -35.16 31.24
CA GLY A 229 7.51 -35.16 31.24
C GLY A 229 8.14 -34.99 29.86
N GLY A 230 9.47 -35.03 29.80
CA GLY A 230 10.22 -34.88 28.55
C GLY A 230 10.11 -33.50 27.89
N ASP A 231 9.76 -32.44 28.64
CA ASP A 231 9.48 -31.10 28.12
C ASP A 231 10.57 -30.51 27.21
N ARG A 232 11.83 -30.88 27.45
CA ARG A 232 13.00 -30.40 26.70
C ARG A 232 13.37 -31.29 25.50
N ASN A 233 12.67 -32.39 25.27
CA ASN A 233 12.95 -33.26 24.13
C ASN A 233 12.71 -32.48 22.84
N LEU A 234 13.71 -32.47 21.96
CA LEU A 234 13.67 -31.69 20.73
C LEU A 234 13.02 -32.47 19.59
N ALA A 235 12.30 -31.75 18.73
CA ALA A 235 11.83 -32.24 17.44
C ALA A 235 12.10 -31.18 16.36
N PRO A 236 12.51 -31.58 15.15
CA PRO A 236 12.73 -30.64 14.07
C PRO A 236 11.42 -30.03 13.58
N LEU A 237 11.47 -28.71 13.29
CA LEU A 237 10.36 -27.97 12.70
C LEU A 237 10.14 -28.36 11.24
N ASP A 238 11.24 -28.68 10.54
CA ASP A 238 11.26 -29.31 9.23
C ASP A 238 11.74 -30.76 9.33
N ILE A 239 10.88 -31.72 9.02
CA ILE A 239 11.21 -33.15 9.18
C ILE A 239 12.11 -33.70 8.08
N GLN A 240 12.27 -33.01 6.96
CA GLN A 240 13.07 -33.44 5.82
C GLN A 240 14.48 -32.85 5.94
N THR A 241 14.56 -31.55 6.18
CA THR A 241 15.80 -30.78 6.07
C THR A 241 15.96 -29.75 7.18
N ALA A 242 15.93 -30.21 8.44
CA ALA A 242 16.00 -29.37 9.65
C ALA A 242 17.18 -28.37 9.75
N THR A 243 18.18 -28.45 8.88
CA THR A 243 19.33 -27.54 8.80
C THR A 243 19.48 -26.85 7.45
N GLN A 244 18.56 -27.05 6.50
CA GLN A 244 18.57 -26.35 5.21
C GLN A 244 17.38 -25.41 5.12
N PHE A 245 17.65 -24.18 4.69
CA PHE A 245 16.64 -23.16 4.49
C PHE A 245 16.00 -23.32 3.11
N ASP A 246 14.95 -24.13 3.05
CA ASP A 246 14.18 -24.42 1.85
C ASP A 246 12.66 -24.37 2.11
N ASN A 247 11.84 -24.82 1.16
CA ASN A 247 10.39 -24.78 1.26
C ASN A 247 9.73 -26.06 1.80
N ASN A 248 10.50 -27.03 2.32
CA ASN A 248 9.96 -28.26 2.91
C ASN A 248 9.07 -27.96 4.12
N TYR A 249 9.34 -26.90 4.88
CA TYR A 249 8.44 -26.37 5.91
C TYR A 249 7.01 -26.19 5.40
N PHE A 250 6.82 -25.51 4.27
CA PHE A 250 5.48 -25.32 3.69
C PHE A 250 4.90 -26.60 3.12
N GLN A 251 5.73 -27.50 2.58
CA GLN A 251 5.26 -28.84 2.17
C GLN A 251 4.74 -29.65 3.37
N ASN A 252 5.38 -29.51 4.54
CA ASN A 252 4.91 -30.12 5.78
C ASN A 252 3.56 -29.55 6.20
N LEU A 253 3.35 -28.23 6.12
CA LEU A 253 2.04 -27.64 6.45
C LEU A 253 0.93 -28.18 5.55
N VAL A 254 1.17 -28.27 4.23
CA VAL A 254 0.24 -28.85 3.26
C VAL A 254 -0.07 -30.31 3.58
N ALA A 255 0.93 -31.07 4.05
CA ALA A 255 0.78 -32.46 4.47
C ALA A 255 0.20 -32.63 5.89
N GLN A 256 -0.25 -31.55 6.56
CA GLN A 256 -0.70 -31.56 7.97
C GLN A 256 0.37 -32.03 8.98
N ARG A 257 1.64 -31.75 8.67
CA ARG A 257 2.82 -32.10 9.45
C ARG A 257 3.50 -30.88 10.08
N GLY A 258 2.80 -29.74 10.19
CA GLY A 258 3.29 -28.61 10.97
C GLY A 258 3.45 -29.01 12.44
N LEU A 259 4.62 -28.74 13.03
CA LEU A 259 4.94 -29.16 14.40
C LEU A 259 4.19 -28.32 15.43
N LEU A 260 4.20 -26.99 15.28
CA LEU A 260 3.53 -26.05 16.18
C LEU A 260 2.09 -25.78 15.71
N HIS A 261 1.22 -25.40 16.64
CA HIS A 261 -0.14 -24.95 16.31
C HIS A 261 -0.09 -23.69 15.44
N SER A 262 0.72 -22.70 15.85
CA SER A 262 0.95 -21.44 15.12
C SER A 262 1.40 -21.64 13.67
N ASP A 263 2.04 -22.77 13.38
CA ASP A 263 2.50 -23.10 12.03
C ASP A 263 1.37 -23.73 11.22
N GLN A 264 0.67 -24.72 11.80
CA GLN A 264 -0.40 -25.42 11.08
C GLN A 264 -1.59 -24.51 10.78
N VAL A 265 -1.86 -23.48 11.59
CA VAL A 265 -2.94 -22.52 11.32
C VAL A 265 -2.71 -21.67 10.06
N LEU A 266 -1.49 -21.65 9.51
CA LEU A 266 -1.22 -21.04 8.20
C LEU A 266 -1.82 -21.83 7.03
N PHE A 267 -2.09 -23.13 7.23
CA PHE A 267 -2.72 -24.01 6.23
C PHE A 267 -3.82 -24.85 6.89
N ASN A 268 -5.01 -24.25 6.98
CA ASN A 268 -6.15 -24.85 7.69
C ASN A 268 -7.50 -24.33 7.18
N ASN A 269 -7.66 -24.25 5.85
CA ASN A 269 -8.81 -23.65 5.17
C ASN A 269 -8.97 -22.14 5.47
N GLY A 270 -7.85 -21.45 5.63
CA GLY A 270 -7.78 -20.04 6.02
C GLY A 270 -7.31 -19.11 4.90
N SER A 271 -7.11 -17.83 5.24
CA SER A 271 -6.70 -16.79 4.30
C SER A 271 -5.27 -16.94 3.78
N GLN A 272 -4.43 -17.76 4.43
CA GLN A 272 -3.03 -17.97 4.06
C GLN A 272 -2.81 -19.22 3.19
N ASP A 273 -3.83 -20.07 3.02
CA ASP A 273 -3.68 -21.37 2.37
C ASP A 273 -3.10 -21.27 0.95
N ALA A 274 -3.58 -20.30 0.15
CA ALA A 274 -3.10 -20.09 -1.21
C ALA A 274 -1.61 -19.69 -1.27
N LEU A 275 -1.16 -18.90 -0.30
CA LEU A 275 0.23 -18.48 -0.21
C LEU A 275 1.12 -19.64 0.26
N VAL A 276 0.67 -20.43 1.24
CA VAL A 276 1.37 -21.64 1.69
C VAL A 276 1.51 -22.64 0.55
N GLN A 277 0.47 -22.87 -0.25
CA GLN A 277 0.56 -23.72 -1.45
C GLN A 277 1.55 -23.17 -2.47
N THR A 278 1.59 -21.85 -2.64
CA THR A 278 2.56 -21.20 -3.55
C THR A 278 3.99 -21.45 -3.06
N TYR A 279 4.27 -21.24 -1.78
CA TYR A 279 5.60 -21.48 -1.22
C TYR A 279 5.98 -22.96 -1.23
N SER A 280 5.05 -23.87 -0.94
CA SER A 280 5.33 -25.32 -0.97
C SER A 280 5.75 -25.82 -2.36
N GLN A 281 5.31 -25.15 -3.42
CA GLN A 281 5.63 -25.49 -4.81
C GLN A 281 6.78 -24.67 -5.41
N ASN A 282 7.13 -23.54 -4.80
CA ASN A 282 8.09 -22.60 -5.36
C ASN A 282 9.05 -22.04 -4.30
N ASN A 283 10.17 -22.74 -4.13
CA ASN A 283 11.24 -22.33 -3.20
C ASN A 283 11.79 -20.93 -3.53
N GLY A 284 11.97 -20.61 -4.81
CA GLY A 284 12.48 -19.31 -5.24
C GLY A 284 11.59 -18.14 -4.81
N ARG A 285 10.27 -18.32 -4.88
CA ARG A 285 9.31 -17.33 -4.42
C ARG A 285 9.33 -17.20 -2.89
N PHE A 286 9.40 -18.31 -2.16
CA PHE A 286 9.52 -18.30 -0.70
C PHE A 286 10.77 -17.54 -0.24
N VAL A 287 11.97 -17.94 -0.69
CA VAL A 287 13.22 -17.33 -0.20
C VAL A 287 13.35 -15.86 -0.60
N SER A 288 12.71 -15.44 -1.71
CA SER A 288 12.64 -14.03 -2.11
C SER A 288 11.74 -13.21 -1.18
N ASP A 289 10.51 -13.68 -0.93
CA ASP A 289 9.57 -12.98 -0.04
C ASP A 289 10.09 -12.97 1.41
N PHE A 290 10.73 -14.06 1.86
CA PHE A 290 11.39 -14.13 3.16
C PHE A 290 12.49 -13.08 3.31
N ALA A 291 13.39 -12.97 2.32
CA ALA A 291 14.46 -11.97 2.33
C ALA A 291 13.91 -10.54 2.39
N ALA A 292 12.85 -10.23 1.64
CA ALA A 292 12.18 -8.93 1.69
C ALA A 292 11.54 -8.65 3.06
N ALA A 293 10.87 -9.65 3.65
CA ALA A 293 10.26 -9.54 4.96
C ALA A 293 11.32 -9.38 6.08
N MET A 294 12.47 -10.05 5.97
CA MET A 294 13.60 -9.89 6.89
C MET A 294 14.19 -8.47 6.86
N VAL A 295 14.32 -7.87 5.67
CA VAL A 295 14.74 -6.45 5.56
C VAL A 295 13.75 -5.54 6.28
N LYS A 296 12.45 -5.77 6.08
CA LYS A 296 11.40 -4.96 6.72
C LYS A 296 11.40 -5.13 8.24
N MET A 297 11.45 -6.37 8.73
CA MET A 297 11.53 -6.69 10.15
C MET A 297 12.79 -6.08 10.79
N GLY A 298 13.94 -6.21 10.15
CA GLY A 298 15.21 -5.63 10.61
C GLY A 298 15.18 -4.10 10.76
N ASN A 299 14.20 -3.41 10.16
CA ASN A 299 14.06 -1.96 10.20
C ASN A 299 13.01 -1.47 11.21
N ILE A 300 12.45 -2.34 12.07
CA ILE A 300 11.40 -1.98 13.05
C ILE A 300 11.85 -0.88 14.04
N ILE A 301 13.16 -0.70 14.33
CA ILE A 301 13.65 0.39 15.22
C ILE A 301 13.37 1.78 14.64
N LEU A 302 13.48 1.93 13.32
CA LEU A 302 13.10 3.18 12.65
C LEU A 302 11.61 3.45 12.80
N SER A 303 10.79 2.44 13.10
CA SER A 303 9.35 2.55 13.30
C SER A 303 8.96 2.88 14.74
N PHE A 304 9.88 2.98 15.70
CA PHE A 304 9.57 3.41 17.08
C PHE A 304 10.28 4.72 17.48
N LEU A 305 11.45 5.04 16.91
CA LEU A 305 12.13 6.34 17.12
C LEU A 305 11.94 7.36 15.98
N ALA A 306 11.48 6.96 14.79
CA ALA A 306 10.98 7.93 13.79
C ALA A 306 9.51 8.32 13.99
N PHE A 307 8.91 7.94 15.13
CA PHE A 307 7.62 8.47 15.58
C PHE A 307 7.70 9.92 16.09
N LEU A 308 8.89 10.52 16.14
CA LEU A 308 9.05 11.96 16.41
C LEU A 308 9.50 12.82 15.23
N VAL A 309 10.10 12.29 14.15
CA VAL A 309 10.41 13.08 12.93
C VAL A 309 10.38 12.19 11.68
N CYS A 310 9.35 12.41 10.84
CA CYS A 310 9.26 12.12 9.41
C CYS A 310 9.50 10.69 8.90
N THR A 311 8.55 9.77 9.13
CA THR A 311 7.99 8.94 8.05
C THR A 311 6.49 8.73 8.28
N SER A 312 5.65 9.57 7.68
CA SER A 312 4.21 9.35 7.63
C SER A 312 3.89 8.24 6.63
N ASN A 313 3.93 6.98 7.06
CA ASN A 313 2.88 6.08 6.59
C ASN A 313 1.63 6.49 7.37
N ALA A 314 0.74 7.21 6.70
CA ALA A 314 -0.54 7.65 7.22
C ALA A 314 -1.45 6.45 7.50
N GLN A 315 -1.14 5.66 8.54
CA GLN A 315 -2.07 4.68 9.04
C GLN A 315 -3.04 5.40 9.97
N LEU A 316 -4.30 5.46 9.54
CA LEU A 316 -5.38 6.01 10.34
C LEU A 316 -5.47 5.23 11.65
N SER A 317 -5.57 5.94 12.77
CA SER A 317 -5.66 5.37 14.11
C SER A 317 -6.87 5.96 14.85
N PRO A 318 -7.67 5.15 15.57
CA PRO A 318 -8.75 5.66 16.41
C PRO A 318 -8.28 6.63 17.50
N THR A 319 -7.01 6.54 17.92
CA THR A 319 -6.44 7.37 18.99
C THR A 319 -5.59 8.51 18.45
N PHE A 320 -5.60 8.79 17.14
CA PHE A 320 -4.70 9.74 16.48
C PHE A 320 -4.69 11.13 17.14
N TYR A 321 -5.86 11.64 17.55
CA TYR A 321 -6.00 12.94 18.21
C TYR A 321 -6.14 12.86 19.74
N SER A 322 -5.99 11.67 20.34
CA SER A 322 -6.27 11.48 21.76
C SER A 322 -5.43 12.34 22.70
N THR A 323 -4.20 12.68 22.29
CA THR A 323 -3.29 13.55 23.05
C THR A 323 -3.31 15.00 22.58
N THR A 324 -3.50 15.24 21.28
CA THR A 324 -3.36 16.56 20.65
C THR A 324 -4.69 17.33 20.55
N CYS A 325 -5.83 16.63 20.54
CA CYS A 325 -7.16 17.22 20.62
C CYS A 325 -8.13 16.27 21.36
N PRO A 326 -7.96 16.08 22.69
CA PRO A 326 -8.70 15.08 23.46
C PRO A 326 -10.23 15.26 23.44
N ASN A 327 -10.71 16.49 23.22
CA ASN A 327 -12.14 16.81 23.18
C ASN A 327 -12.77 16.71 21.79
N LEU A 328 -12.01 16.32 20.75
CA LEU A 328 -12.47 16.33 19.36
C LEU A 328 -13.82 15.62 19.17
N GLU A 329 -13.92 14.37 19.61
CA GLU A 329 -15.15 13.59 19.41
C GLU A 329 -16.36 14.20 20.13
N THR A 330 -16.15 14.80 21.30
CA THR A 330 -17.21 15.49 22.04
C THR A 330 -17.67 16.75 21.33
N ILE A 331 -16.74 17.55 20.78
CA ILE A 331 -17.06 18.77 20.01
C ILE A 331 -17.91 18.40 18.80
N VAL A 332 -17.45 17.44 17.99
CA VAL A 332 -18.18 16.99 16.79
C VAL A 332 -19.56 16.44 17.16
N ARG A 333 -19.65 15.61 18.21
CA ARG A 333 -20.91 15.03 18.68
C ARG A 333 -21.91 16.08 19.12
N ASN A 334 -21.47 17.09 19.88
CA ASN A 334 -22.35 18.14 20.39
C ASN A 334 -22.91 19.00 19.25
N ALA A 335 -22.04 19.39 18.31
CA ALA A 335 -22.47 20.15 17.13
C ALA A 335 -23.45 19.35 16.26
N MET A 336 -23.21 18.06 16.07
CA MET A 336 -24.14 17.19 15.34
C MET A 336 -25.48 17.03 16.06
N THR A 337 -25.48 16.88 17.38
CA THR A 337 -26.72 16.85 18.18
C THR A 337 -27.53 18.14 17.99
N GLN A 338 -26.89 19.30 18.06
CA GLN A 338 -27.56 20.60 17.87
C GLN A 338 -28.08 20.80 16.44
N ALA A 339 -27.30 20.37 15.45
CA ALA A 339 -27.72 20.45 14.06
C ALA A 339 -28.94 19.55 13.79
N ILE A 340 -28.94 18.33 14.31
CA ILE A 340 -30.04 17.36 14.14
C ILE A 340 -31.30 17.83 14.86
N SER A 341 -31.19 18.41 16.06
CA SER A 341 -32.35 19.00 16.75
C SER A 341 -32.99 20.15 15.98
N SER A 342 -32.20 20.86 15.17
CA SER A 342 -32.69 21.94 14.30
C SER A 342 -33.30 21.40 12.99
N GLY A 343 -32.93 20.19 12.58
CA GLY A 343 -33.45 19.57 11.37
C GLY A 343 -32.83 18.19 11.12
N PRO A 344 -33.55 17.07 11.33
CA PRO A 344 -32.97 15.72 11.31
C PRO A 344 -32.36 15.31 9.96
N ARG A 345 -32.81 15.95 8.86
CA ARG A 345 -32.29 15.74 7.51
C ARG A 345 -30.80 16.09 7.35
N ILE A 346 -30.22 16.88 8.26
CA ILE A 346 -28.80 17.21 8.22
C ILE A 346 -27.93 15.96 8.38
N ALA A 347 -28.36 14.97 9.16
CA ALA A 347 -27.65 13.70 9.31
C ALA A 347 -27.43 12.99 7.97
N ALA A 348 -28.50 12.87 7.16
CA ALA A 348 -28.41 12.30 5.82
C ALA A 348 -27.55 13.13 4.87
N SER A 349 -27.55 14.45 5.06
CA SER A 349 -26.75 15.36 4.25
C SER A 349 -25.26 15.21 4.51
N ILE A 350 -24.85 15.08 5.79
CA ILE A 350 -23.46 14.83 6.18
C ILE A 350 -23.01 13.42 5.79
N LEU A 351 -23.86 12.41 5.98
CA LEU A 351 -23.55 11.04 5.54
C LEU A 351 -23.32 10.98 4.03
N ARG A 352 -24.16 11.65 3.25
CA ARG A 352 -23.99 11.80 1.80
C ARG A 352 -22.72 12.58 1.45
N LEU A 353 -22.42 13.67 2.17
CA LEU A 353 -21.22 14.47 1.94
C LEU A 353 -19.95 13.63 2.12
N HIS A 354 -19.90 12.79 3.16
CA HIS A 354 -18.81 11.85 3.40
C HIS A 354 -18.71 10.75 2.32
N PHE A 355 -19.83 10.16 1.89
CA PHE A 355 -19.83 9.19 0.79
C PHE A 355 -19.27 9.81 -0.51
N HIS A 356 -19.74 11.00 -0.86
CA HIS A 356 -19.34 11.67 -2.10
C HIS A 356 -17.85 12.06 -2.07
N ASP A 357 -17.32 12.48 -0.92
CA ASP A 357 -15.89 12.69 -0.71
C ASP A 357 -15.10 11.40 -0.97
N CYS A 358 -15.38 10.34 -0.21
CA CYS A 358 -14.67 9.06 -0.32
C CYS A 358 -14.72 8.41 -1.71
N PHE A 359 -15.81 8.64 -2.46
CA PHE A 359 -15.97 8.11 -3.81
C PHE A 359 -15.25 8.93 -4.89
N VAL A 360 -14.65 10.08 -4.55
CA VAL A 360 -13.89 10.92 -5.47
C VAL A 360 -12.48 11.11 -4.92
N ASN A 361 -11.52 10.42 -5.54
CA ASN A 361 -10.10 10.46 -5.18
C ASN A 361 -9.72 10.05 -3.73
N GLY A 362 -10.66 9.82 -2.82
CA GLY A 362 -10.41 9.26 -1.48
C GLY A 362 -11.13 10.06 -0.40
N CYS A 363 -11.09 9.59 0.84
CA CYS A 363 -11.68 10.33 1.96
C CYS A 363 -10.73 11.43 2.44
N ASP A 364 -10.64 12.55 1.73
CA ASP A 364 -9.67 13.61 1.96
C ASP A 364 -10.28 15.02 2.07
N ALA A 365 -11.61 15.13 2.20
CA ALA A 365 -12.33 16.40 2.24
C ALA A 365 -12.16 17.28 0.98
N SER A 366 -11.72 16.73 -0.15
CA SER A 366 -11.68 17.44 -1.44
C SER A 366 -13.04 17.99 -1.85
N ILE A 367 -14.15 17.35 -1.45
CA ILE A 367 -15.50 17.87 -1.71
C ILE A 367 -15.80 19.22 -1.05
N LEU A 368 -15.05 19.59 0.00
CA LEU A 368 -15.23 20.84 0.73
C LEU A 368 -14.54 22.04 0.06
N LEU A 369 -13.63 21.80 -0.89
CA LEU A 369 -12.87 22.84 -1.57
C LEU A 369 -13.74 23.63 -2.56
N ASP A 370 -13.56 24.94 -2.56
CA ASP A 370 -14.13 25.85 -3.57
C ASP A 370 -13.27 25.86 -4.84
N ASP A 371 -13.85 26.36 -5.93
CA ASP A 371 -13.13 26.55 -7.20
C ASP A 371 -11.92 27.48 -7.01
N THR A 372 -10.82 27.16 -7.70
CA THR A 372 -9.63 28.02 -7.77
C THR A 372 -9.25 28.26 -9.23
N SER A 373 -8.26 29.13 -9.47
CA SER A 373 -7.71 29.30 -10.83
C SER A 373 -7.03 28.03 -11.37
N THR A 374 -6.72 27.06 -10.52
CA THR A 374 -5.96 25.84 -10.88
C THR A 374 -6.80 24.57 -10.93
N PHE A 375 -8.03 24.57 -10.38
CA PHE A 375 -8.95 23.44 -10.46
C PHE A 375 -10.40 23.89 -10.24
N THR A 376 -11.34 23.14 -10.81
CA THR A 376 -12.77 23.24 -10.50
C THR A 376 -13.14 22.24 -9.42
N GLY A 377 -13.72 22.75 -8.33
CA GLY A 377 -14.15 21.99 -7.17
C GLY A 377 -15.30 21.04 -7.46
N GLU A 378 -15.47 20.07 -6.58
CA GLU A 378 -16.48 19.01 -6.74
C GLU A 378 -17.90 19.49 -6.46
N LYS A 379 -18.06 20.63 -5.79
CA LYS A 379 -19.38 21.24 -5.48
C LYS A 379 -20.19 21.51 -6.74
N ASN A 380 -19.51 21.79 -7.86
CA ASN A 380 -20.11 22.07 -9.15
C ASN A 380 -20.35 20.84 -10.03
N ALA A 381 -19.97 19.64 -9.58
CA ALA A 381 -20.22 18.41 -10.32
C ALA A 381 -21.74 18.11 -10.37
N ALA A 382 -22.23 17.53 -11.46
CA ALA A 382 -23.63 17.16 -11.63
C ALA A 382 -24.24 16.39 -10.44
N PRO A 383 -23.57 15.41 -9.82
CA PRO A 383 -24.12 14.75 -8.63
C PRO A 383 -24.19 15.66 -7.40
N ASN A 384 -23.41 16.74 -7.30
CA ASN A 384 -23.30 17.59 -6.11
C ASN A 384 -24.06 18.91 -6.23
N GLN A 385 -24.09 19.49 -7.43
CA GLN A 385 -24.64 20.80 -7.71
C GLN A 385 -26.10 20.89 -7.26
N ASN A 386 -26.39 21.85 -6.38
CA ASN A 386 -27.73 22.05 -5.78
C ASN A 386 -28.30 20.85 -5.01
N SER A 387 -27.47 19.87 -4.62
CA SER A 387 -27.89 18.61 -3.99
C SER A 387 -27.10 18.30 -2.72
N ALA A 388 -25.77 18.37 -2.79
CA ALA A 388 -24.89 18.26 -1.64
C ALA A 388 -25.06 19.46 -0.71
N ARG A 389 -25.08 19.23 0.61
CA ARG A 389 -25.23 20.29 1.62
C ARG A 389 -24.56 19.85 2.92
N GLY A 390 -24.45 20.78 3.86
CA GLY A 390 -23.78 20.56 5.15
C GLY A 390 -22.38 21.13 5.23
N TYR A 391 -21.87 21.76 4.16
CA TYR A 391 -20.59 22.46 4.12
C TYR A 391 -20.42 23.42 5.32
N GLY A 392 -21.37 24.35 5.51
CA GLY A 392 -21.32 25.31 6.62
C GLY A 392 -21.41 24.67 8.02
N LEU A 393 -22.01 23.49 8.15
CA LEU A 393 -21.97 22.75 9.42
C LEU A 393 -20.56 22.19 9.67
N ILE A 394 -19.90 21.65 8.65
CA ILE A 394 -18.50 21.22 8.77
C ILE A 394 -17.59 22.43 9.10
N ASP A 395 -17.81 23.59 8.48
CA ASP A 395 -17.06 24.82 8.79
C ASP A 395 -17.31 25.28 10.24
N THR A 396 -18.55 25.15 10.73
CA THR A 396 -18.91 25.46 12.12
C THR A 396 -18.20 24.52 13.09
N ILE A 397 -18.23 23.21 12.82
CA ILE A 397 -17.53 22.20 13.63
C ILE A 397 -16.03 22.47 13.59
N LYS A 398 -15.46 22.73 12.41
CA LYS A 398 -14.06 23.08 12.24
C LYS A 398 -13.69 24.31 13.06
N SER A 399 -14.50 25.36 13.04
CA SER A 399 -14.26 26.56 13.84
C SER A 399 -14.25 26.27 15.35
N GLN A 400 -15.17 25.43 15.83
CA GLN A 400 -15.21 25.00 17.23
C GLN A 400 -14.00 24.14 17.60
N VAL A 401 -13.58 23.25 16.71
CA VAL A 401 -12.37 22.42 16.88
C VAL A 401 -11.12 23.30 16.89
N GLU A 402 -10.99 24.26 15.98
CA GLU A 402 -9.87 25.20 15.91
C GLU A 402 -9.76 26.07 17.18
N ALA A 403 -10.89 26.47 17.77
CA ALA A 403 -10.91 27.19 19.04
C ALA A 403 -10.38 26.36 20.22
N ASN A 404 -10.36 25.02 20.11
CA ASN A 404 -9.89 24.11 21.17
C ASN A 404 -8.50 23.52 20.87
N CYS A 405 -8.18 23.25 19.60
CA CYS A 405 -6.96 22.59 19.16
C CYS A 405 -6.56 23.07 17.76
N SER A 406 -6.07 24.31 17.69
CA SER A 406 -5.80 24.99 16.42
C SER A 406 -4.75 24.29 15.55
N GLY A 407 -5.07 24.12 14.26
CA GLY A 407 -4.20 23.54 13.25
C GLY A 407 -3.98 22.03 13.40
N VAL A 408 -4.71 21.36 14.31
CA VAL A 408 -4.46 19.95 14.65
C VAL A 408 -5.30 18.99 13.79
N VAL A 409 -6.61 19.23 13.70
CA VAL A 409 -7.56 18.24 13.18
C VAL A 409 -7.97 18.56 11.75
N SER A 410 -7.93 17.59 10.84
CA SER A 410 -8.35 17.77 9.45
C SER A 410 -9.87 17.91 9.29
N CYS A 411 -10.31 18.64 8.27
CA CYS A 411 -11.71 18.65 7.85
C CYS A 411 -12.18 17.26 7.39
N ALA A 412 -11.30 16.45 6.80
CA ALA A 412 -11.57 15.07 6.42
C ALA A 412 -11.98 14.19 7.61
N ASP A 413 -11.29 14.31 8.74
CA ASP A 413 -11.66 13.57 9.95
C ASP A 413 -12.90 14.14 10.64
N ILE A 414 -13.09 15.46 10.62
CA ILE A 414 -14.32 16.09 11.09
C ILE A 414 -15.54 15.58 10.31
N LEU A 415 -15.45 15.54 8.97
CA LEU A 415 -16.51 15.02 8.11
C LEU A 415 -16.83 13.55 8.41
N THR A 416 -15.80 12.73 8.61
CA THR A 416 -15.96 11.31 8.93
C THR A 416 -16.62 11.10 10.30
N LEU A 417 -16.19 11.82 11.33
CA LEU A 417 -16.80 11.78 12.67
C LEU A 417 -18.24 12.29 12.65
N ALA A 418 -18.51 13.37 11.92
CA ALA A 418 -19.84 13.94 11.78
C ALA A 418 -20.80 12.98 11.07
N ALA A 419 -20.33 12.24 10.06
CA ALA A 419 -21.12 11.19 9.39
C ALA A 419 -21.46 10.03 10.33
N ARG A 420 -20.50 9.56 11.14
CA ARG A 420 -20.75 8.56 12.20
C ARG A 420 -21.82 9.03 13.17
N ASP A 421 -21.66 10.26 13.67
CA ASP A 421 -22.54 10.82 14.67
C ASP A 421 -23.94 11.06 14.11
N GLY A 422 -24.04 11.47 12.85
CA GLY A 422 -25.31 11.58 12.13
C GLY A 422 -26.08 10.26 12.07
N VAL A 423 -25.40 9.15 11.80
CA VAL A 423 -26.02 7.81 11.79
C VAL A 423 -26.43 7.37 13.20
N PHE A 424 -25.53 7.53 14.17
CA PHE A 424 -25.79 7.12 15.55
C PHE A 424 -26.96 7.88 16.18
N LEU A 425 -27.02 9.20 15.99
CA LEU A 425 -28.05 10.07 16.57
C LEU A 425 -29.44 9.83 15.95
N GLN A 426 -29.51 9.17 14.79
CA GLN A 426 -30.76 8.81 14.10
C GLN A 426 -31.15 7.34 14.33
N GLY A 427 -30.58 6.66 15.33
CA GLY A 427 -30.96 5.27 15.70
C GLY A 427 -30.05 4.18 15.14
N GLY A 428 -29.00 4.55 14.40
CA GLY A 428 -28.02 3.60 13.88
C GLY A 428 -26.98 3.16 14.93
N ARG A 429 -26.15 2.17 14.58
CA ARG A 429 -25.03 1.73 15.41
C ARG A 429 -23.83 2.65 15.21
N SER A 430 -23.22 3.13 16.30
CA SER A 430 -21.92 3.84 16.24
C SER A 430 -20.78 2.87 15.91
N TRP A 431 -19.70 3.38 15.32
CA TRP A 431 -18.47 2.63 15.06
C TRP A 431 -17.23 3.42 15.45
N THR A 432 -16.12 2.70 15.63
CA THR A 432 -14.81 3.32 15.83
C THR A 432 -14.32 3.90 14.50
N VAL A 433 -14.02 5.20 14.48
CA VAL A 433 -13.49 5.89 13.29
C VAL A 433 -11.97 5.91 13.39
N PRO A 434 -11.23 5.30 12.45
CA PRO A 434 -9.80 5.54 12.31
C PRO A 434 -9.57 7.00 11.88
N LEU A 435 -8.75 7.76 12.61
CA LEU A 435 -8.48 9.20 12.42
C LEU A 435 -7.04 9.43 11.96
N GLY A 436 -6.72 10.63 11.48
CA GLY A 436 -5.42 10.99 10.92
C GLY A 436 -5.43 11.23 9.41
N ARG A 437 -6.61 11.45 8.82
CA ARG A 437 -6.75 11.89 7.43
C ARG A 437 -6.16 13.29 7.30
N ARG A 438 -5.71 13.63 6.09
CA ARG A 438 -5.25 14.98 5.75
C ARG A 438 -6.19 15.59 4.72
N ASP A 439 -6.34 16.89 4.80
CA ASP A 439 -7.17 17.64 3.86
C ASP A 439 -6.51 17.70 2.49
N ALA A 440 -7.29 17.43 1.45
CA ALA A 440 -6.90 17.59 0.08
C ALA A 440 -6.52 19.04 -0.22
N ARG A 441 -5.62 19.22 -1.18
CA ARG A 441 -5.26 20.54 -1.72
C ARG A 441 -5.79 20.77 -3.13
N THR A 442 -6.48 19.77 -3.69
CA THR A 442 -7.05 19.78 -5.03
C THR A 442 -8.37 19.03 -5.02
N ALA A 443 -9.27 19.39 -5.92
CA ALA A 443 -10.54 18.70 -6.13
C ALA A 443 -10.76 18.44 -7.63
N SER A 444 -11.67 17.53 -7.98
CA SER A 444 -11.93 17.21 -9.40
C SER A 444 -13.40 17.04 -9.73
N GLN A 445 -13.99 18.07 -10.35
CA GLN A 445 -15.35 18.01 -10.89
C GLN A 445 -15.56 16.83 -11.86
N THR A 446 -14.60 16.57 -12.76
CA THR A 446 -14.66 15.46 -13.70
C THR A 446 -14.63 14.10 -12.99
N ALA A 447 -13.79 13.95 -11.97
CA ALA A 447 -13.77 12.73 -11.17
C ALA A 447 -15.11 12.53 -10.45
N ALA A 448 -15.69 13.58 -9.87
CA ALA A 448 -17.01 13.51 -9.24
C ALA A 448 -18.12 13.10 -10.22
N ASN A 449 -18.16 13.70 -11.42
CA ASN A 449 -19.11 13.32 -12.47
C ASN A 449 -18.97 11.85 -12.90
N ASN A 450 -17.74 11.34 -12.92
CA ASN A 450 -17.45 10.02 -13.47
C ASN A 450 -17.45 8.90 -12.43
N GLN A 451 -17.21 9.19 -11.15
CA GLN A 451 -16.97 8.16 -10.12
C GLN A 451 -18.17 7.95 -9.18
N ILE A 452 -18.97 8.98 -8.93
CA ILE A 452 -20.15 8.88 -8.05
C ILE A 452 -21.26 8.08 -8.77
N PRO A 453 -21.83 7.04 -8.12
CA PRO A 453 -22.94 6.28 -8.70
C PRO A 453 -24.16 7.15 -9.03
N ALA A 454 -24.78 6.90 -10.19
CA ALA A 454 -25.96 7.62 -10.62
C ALA A 454 -27.26 6.96 -10.08
N PRO A 455 -28.34 7.71 -9.87
CA PRO A 455 -29.62 7.15 -9.39
C PRO A 455 -30.25 6.15 -10.38
N THR A 456 -29.77 6.12 -11.64
CA THR A 456 -30.20 5.23 -12.73
C THR A 456 -29.20 4.13 -13.05
N ASP A 457 -28.13 3.95 -12.27
CA ASP A 457 -27.13 2.92 -12.54
C ASP A 457 -27.72 1.49 -12.38
N SER A 458 -27.30 0.60 -13.26
CA SER A 458 -27.63 -0.84 -13.19
C SER A 458 -26.88 -1.53 -12.04
N LEU A 459 -27.36 -2.68 -11.58
CA LEU A 459 -26.68 -3.49 -10.56
C LEU A 459 -25.22 -3.82 -10.94
N ALA A 460 -24.96 -4.17 -12.20
CA ALA A 460 -23.61 -4.46 -12.67
C ALA A 460 -22.69 -3.22 -12.62
N THR A 461 -23.23 -2.05 -12.98
CA THR A 461 -22.53 -0.77 -12.88
C THR A 461 -22.20 -0.44 -11.43
N LEU A 462 -23.17 -0.59 -10.52
CA LEU A 462 -22.98 -0.35 -9.09
C LEU A 462 -21.88 -1.25 -8.51
N ILE A 463 -21.93 -2.57 -8.78
CA ILE A 463 -20.91 -3.53 -8.34
C ILE A 463 -19.53 -3.13 -8.86
N SER A 464 -19.43 -2.75 -10.14
CA SER A 464 -18.17 -2.33 -10.76
C SER A 464 -17.60 -1.06 -10.09
N ARG A 465 -18.43 -0.04 -9.86
CA ARG A 465 -18.04 1.21 -9.22
C ARG A 465 -17.56 1.02 -7.77
N PHE A 466 -18.29 0.24 -6.98
CA PHE A 466 -17.90 -0.06 -5.59
C PHE A 466 -16.64 -0.92 -5.53
N SER A 467 -16.51 -1.91 -6.44
CA SER A 467 -15.29 -2.73 -6.55
C SER A 467 -14.06 -1.90 -6.89
N ALA A 468 -14.19 -0.88 -7.76
CA ALA A 468 -13.10 0.06 -8.03
C ALA A 468 -12.62 0.78 -6.75
N LYS A 469 -13.53 1.03 -5.80
CA LYS A 469 -13.25 1.58 -4.47
C LYS A 469 -12.85 0.54 -3.43
N GLY A 470 -12.82 -0.75 -3.78
CA GLY A 470 -12.37 -1.83 -2.89
C GLY A 470 -13.47 -2.32 -1.95
N LEU A 471 -14.71 -1.92 -2.24
CA LEU A 471 -15.91 -2.35 -1.56
C LEU A 471 -16.52 -3.50 -2.36
N ASN A 472 -16.85 -4.60 -1.70
CA ASN A 472 -17.48 -5.73 -2.37
C ASN A 472 -19.00 -5.50 -2.55
N ALA A 473 -19.70 -6.44 -3.18
CA ALA A 473 -21.14 -6.31 -3.42
C ALA A 473 -21.98 -6.28 -2.13
N GLN A 474 -21.52 -6.92 -1.04
CA GLN A 474 -22.18 -6.83 0.26
C GLN A 474 -22.00 -5.43 0.87
N ASP A 475 -20.80 -4.86 0.77
CA ASP A 475 -20.50 -3.49 1.22
C ASP A 475 -21.37 -2.48 0.46
N MET A 476 -21.50 -2.65 -0.87
CA MET A 476 -22.40 -1.85 -1.70
C MET A 476 -23.85 -1.93 -1.21
N THR A 477 -24.42 -3.14 -1.11
CA THR A 477 -25.81 -3.35 -0.73
C THR A 477 -26.12 -2.81 0.67
N VAL A 478 -25.21 -3.00 1.63
CA VAL A 478 -25.43 -2.49 2.99
C VAL A 478 -25.28 -0.97 3.05
N LEU A 479 -24.30 -0.37 2.35
CA LEU A 479 -24.11 1.08 2.33
C LEU A 479 -25.27 1.83 1.66
N SER A 480 -25.98 1.20 0.71
CA SER A 480 -27.23 1.73 0.17
C SER A 480 -28.32 1.93 1.23
N GLY A 481 -28.23 1.23 2.37
CA GLY A 481 -29.05 1.48 3.56
C GLY A 481 -28.92 2.89 4.14
N SER A 482 -27.91 3.68 3.72
CA SER A 482 -27.81 5.11 4.02
C SER A 482 -29.04 5.91 3.59
N HIS A 483 -29.79 5.41 2.60
CA HIS A 483 -31.01 6.01 2.11
C HIS A 483 -32.16 6.00 3.14
N SER A 484 -32.06 5.24 4.23
CA SER A 484 -33.09 5.17 5.29
C SER A 484 -33.43 6.54 5.92
N ILE A 485 -32.47 7.46 5.96
CA ILE A 485 -32.66 8.82 6.53
C ILE A 485 -32.73 9.93 5.47
N GLY A 486 -32.71 9.57 4.18
CA GLY A 486 -32.52 10.48 3.07
C GLY A 486 -33.79 10.89 2.31
N GLN A 487 -33.66 11.95 1.52
CA GLN A 487 -34.69 12.40 0.58
C GLN A 487 -34.07 12.70 -0.79
N ALA A 488 -34.81 12.39 -1.85
CA ALA A 488 -34.40 12.64 -3.22
C ALA A 488 -35.30 13.68 -3.89
N GLY A 489 -34.75 14.45 -4.83
CA GLY A 489 -35.53 15.37 -5.66
C GLY A 489 -36.20 14.64 -6.83
N CYS A 490 -37.39 15.07 -7.22
CA CYS A 490 -38.21 14.50 -8.29
C CYS A 490 -37.41 14.18 -9.57
N ILE A 491 -36.48 15.05 -9.97
CA ILE A 491 -35.62 14.83 -11.14
C ILE A 491 -34.87 13.49 -11.15
N THR A 492 -34.56 12.94 -9.97
CA THR A 492 -33.77 11.71 -9.83
C THR A 492 -34.59 10.42 -9.91
N PHE A 493 -35.92 10.50 -9.72
CA PHE A 493 -36.81 9.33 -9.70
C PHE A 493 -38.01 9.44 -10.64
N ARG A 494 -38.22 10.58 -11.32
CA ARG A 494 -39.35 10.78 -12.23
C ARG A 494 -39.45 9.68 -13.28
N THR A 495 -38.34 9.36 -13.94
CA THR A 495 -38.29 8.30 -14.95
C THR A 495 -38.79 6.98 -14.39
N ARG A 496 -38.38 6.63 -13.16
CA ARG A 496 -38.80 5.38 -12.51
C ARG A 496 -40.30 5.34 -12.26
N ILE A 497 -40.86 6.36 -11.62
CA ILE A 497 -42.28 6.34 -11.22
C ILE A 497 -43.24 6.42 -12.42
N TYR A 498 -42.79 6.83 -13.60
CA TYR A 498 -43.61 6.90 -14.82
C TYR A 498 -43.35 5.76 -15.82
N ASN A 499 -42.11 5.26 -15.91
CA ASN A 499 -41.71 4.37 -17.00
C ASN A 499 -41.35 2.94 -16.56
N GLU A 500 -40.98 2.71 -15.30
CA GLU A 500 -40.58 1.38 -14.84
C GLU A 500 -41.77 0.54 -14.40
N THR A 501 -41.70 -0.78 -14.65
CA THR A 501 -42.79 -1.72 -14.38
C THR A 501 -42.60 -2.51 -13.08
N ASN A 502 -41.41 -2.48 -12.48
CA ASN A 502 -41.07 -3.15 -11.22
C ASN A 502 -41.24 -2.22 -10.00
N ILE A 503 -42.36 -1.51 -9.96
CA ILE A 503 -42.71 -0.57 -8.89
C ILE A 503 -44.14 -0.83 -8.42
N ASP A 504 -44.37 -0.80 -7.10
CA ASP A 504 -45.71 -0.88 -6.52
C ASP A 504 -46.60 0.23 -7.11
N PRO A 505 -47.73 -0.09 -7.78
CA PRO A 505 -48.55 0.90 -8.47
C PRO A 505 -49.16 1.97 -7.55
N ARG A 506 -49.44 1.62 -6.28
CA ARG A 506 -49.97 2.57 -5.29
C ARG A 506 -48.87 3.52 -4.84
N PHE A 507 -47.66 3.00 -4.62
CA PHE A 507 -46.48 3.82 -4.31
C PHE A 507 -46.14 4.77 -5.46
N ALA A 508 -46.14 4.30 -6.72
CA ALA A 508 -45.93 5.14 -7.89
C ALA A 508 -46.99 6.26 -7.97
N THR A 509 -48.26 5.92 -7.80
CA THR A 509 -49.37 6.91 -7.78
C THR A 509 -49.16 7.93 -6.67
N LEU A 510 -48.81 7.49 -5.46
CA LEU A 510 -48.50 8.38 -4.34
C LEU A 510 -47.34 9.32 -4.68
N ARG A 511 -46.26 8.83 -5.27
CA ARG A 511 -45.09 9.67 -5.60
C ARG A 511 -45.40 10.69 -6.71
N ARG A 512 -46.26 10.34 -7.67
CA ARG A 512 -46.69 11.26 -8.74
C ARG A 512 -47.45 12.48 -8.23
N THR A 513 -48.11 12.40 -7.06
CA THR A 513 -48.80 13.56 -6.45
C THR A 513 -47.85 14.72 -6.14
N ASN A 514 -46.60 14.42 -5.79
CA ASN A 514 -45.57 15.41 -5.47
C ASN A 514 -44.45 15.48 -6.53
N CYS A 515 -44.54 14.71 -7.61
CA CYS A 515 -43.57 14.68 -8.70
C CYS A 515 -44.31 14.56 -10.04
N PRO A 516 -44.79 15.70 -10.59
CA PRO A 516 -45.51 15.71 -11.84
C PRO A 516 -44.66 15.24 -13.03
N PHE A 517 -45.33 14.86 -14.12
CA PHE A 517 -44.69 14.38 -15.35
C PHE A 517 -43.73 15.43 -15.95
N THR A 518 -44.03 16.72 -15.77
CA THR A 518 -43.15 17.84 -16.14
C THR A 518 -43.10 18.87 -15.00
N GLY A 519 -41.94 19.49 -14.79
CA GLY A 519 -41.73 20.46 -13.70
C GLY A 519 -41.61 19.81 -12.31
N GLY A 520 -41.52 20.65 -11.28
CA GLY A 520 -41.39 20.18 -9.88
C GLY A 520 -40.08 19.42 -9.59
N ASP A 521 -39.02 19.61 -10.39
CA ASP A 521 -37.76 18.85 -10.31
C ASP A 521 -37.14 18.78 -8.90
N ARG A 522 -37.35 19.83 -8.10
CA ARG A 522 -36.81 19.97 -6.75
C ARG A 522 -37.73 19.44 -5.65
N ASN A 523 -38.94 18.98 -5.98
CA ASN A 523 -39.86 18.42 -4.99
C ASN A 523 -39.24 17.18 -4.36
N LEU A 524 -39.22 17.16 -3.03
CA LEU A 524 -38.54 16.13 -2.27
C LEU A 524 -39.48 14.98 -1.92
N ALA A 525 -38.98 13.76 -2.02
CA ALA A 525 -39.63 12.57 -1.48
C ALA A 525 -38.64 11.78 -0.61
N PRO A 526 -39.08 11.21 0.51
CA PRO A 526 -38.23 10.34 1.32
C PRO A 526 -37.91 9.05 0.58
N LEU A 527 -36.66 8.62 0.71
CA LEU A 527 -36.17 7.35 0.17
C LEU A 527 -36.66 6.15 1.01
N ASP A 528 -36.91 6.38 2.29
CA ASP A 528 -37.70 5.50 3.16
C ASP A 528 -39.04 6.16 3.51
N ILE A 529 -40.12 5.58 2.98
CA ILE A 529 -41.48 6.09 3.20
C ILE A 529 -42.03 5.79 4.60
N SER A 530 -41.48 4.80 5.30
CA SER A 530 -41.99 4.34 6.58
C SER A 530 -41.39 5.13 7.74
N SER A 531 -40.10 5.47 7.66
CA SER A 531 -39.37 6.15 8.73
C SER A 531 -38.25 7.05 8.22
N ALA A 532 -38.60 8.07 7.44
CA ALA A 532 -37.68 8.98 6.73
C ALA A 532 -36.59 9.69 7.57
N THR A 533 -36.61 9.59 8.90
CA THR A 533 -35.61 10.16 9.82
C THR A 533 -35.01 9.14 10.79
N GLN A 534 -35.34 7.86 10.68
CA GLN A 534 -34.76 6.80 11.50
C GLN A 534 -33.82 5.94 10.64
N PHE A 535 -32.66 5.63 11.20
CA PHE A 535 -31.68 4.77 10.57
C PHE A 535 -31.98 3.31 10.95
N ASP A 536 -32.89 2.70 10.20
CA ASP A 536 -33.34 1.32 10.41
C ASP A 536 -33.42 0.55 9.09
N ASN A 537 -33.97 -0.66 9.12
CA ASN A 537 -34.05 -1.53 7.94
C ASN A 537 -35.30 -1.33 7.08
N ASN A 538 -36.13 -0.31 7.33
CA ASN A 538 -37.34 -0.05 6.53
C ASN A 538 -37.01 0.28 5.07
N TYR A 539 -35.84 0.86 4.79
CA TYR A 539 -35.32 0.97 3.42
C TYR A 539 -35.35 -0.38 2.70
N PHE A 540 -34.81 -1.44 3.30
CA PHE A 540 -34.80 -2.77 2.67
C PHE A 540 -36.19 -3.40 2.61
N GLN A 541 -37.06 -3.13 3.59
CA GLN A 541 -38.47 -3.56 3.54
C GLN A 541 -39.19 -2.91 2.36
N ASN A 542 -38.93 -1.63 2.08
CA ASN A 542 -39.46 -0.93 0.92
C ASN A 542 -38.97 -1.56 -0.38
N LEU A 543 -37.69 -1.94 -0.49
CA LEU A 543 -37.18 -2.63 -1.69
C LEU A 543 -37.89 -3.96 -1.94
N VAL A 544 -38.10 -4.76 -0.88
CA VAL A 544 -38.84 -6.04 -0.97
C VAL A 544 -40.29 -5.81 -1.40
N ALA A 545 -40.91 -4.71 -0.96
CA ALA A 545 -42.25 -4.31 -1.36
C ALA A 545 -42.32 -3.62 -2.74
N GLN A 546 -41.23 -3.56 -3.51
CA GLN A 546 -41.12 -2.81 -4.78
C GLN A 546 -41.41 -1.31 -4.65
N ARG A 547 -41.08 -0.74 -3.48
CA ARG A 547 -41.23 0.68 -3.13
C ARG A 547 -39.89 1.42 -3.07
N GLY A 548 -38.84 0.88 -3.69
CA GLY A 548 -37.58 1.61 -3.89
C GLY A 548 -37.83 2.85 -4.75
N LEU A 549 -37.44 4.03 -4.25
CA LEU A 549 -37.71 5.30 -4.94
C LEU A 549 -36.79 5.51 -6.14
N LEU A 550 -35.50 5.17 -6.03
CA LEU A 550 -34.53 5.28 -7.13
C LEU A 550 -34.44 3.95 -7.91
N HIS A 551 -34.07 4.03 -9.18
CA HIS A 551 -33.80 2.83 -9.99
C HIS A 551 -32.65 2.02 -9.42
N SER A 552 -31.53 2.68 -9.15
CA SER A 552 -30.32 2.11 -8.52
C SER A 552 -30.58 1.44 -7.17
N ASP A 553 -31.64 1.86 -6.44
CA ASP A 553 -32.07 1.19 -5.22
C ASP A 553 -32.85 -0.09 -5.54
N GLN A 554 -33.86 -0.01 -6.41
CA GLN A 554 -34.71 -1.17 -6.68
C GLN A 554 -33.95 -2.30 -7.39
N VAL A 555 -32.92 -2.00 -8.17
CA VAL A 555 -32.09 -3.06 -8.81
C VAL A 555 -31.34 -3.93 -7.81
N LEU A 556 -31.24 -3.55 -6.53
CA LEU A 556 -30.75 -4.41 -5.45
C LEU A 556 -31.72 -5.57 -5.12
N PHE A 557 -33.01 -5.41 -5.44
CA PHE A 557 -34.05 -6.42 -5.24
C PHE A 557 -34.94 -6.53 -6.49
N ASN A 558 -34.46 -7.30 -7.46
CA ASN A 558 -35.09 -7.45 -8.78
C ASN A 558 -34.76 -8.81 -9.42
N ASN A 559 -34.87 -9.90 -8.65
CA ASN A 559 -34.47 -11.26 -9.05
C ASN A 559 -32.97 -11.36 -9.40
N GLY A 560 -32.13 -10.61 -8.67
CA GLY A 560 -30.70 -10.50 -8.90
C GLY A 560 -29.83 -11.14 -7.81
N SER A 561 -28.52 -10.95 -7.93
CA SER A 561 -27.53 -11.52 -7.00
C SER A 561 -27.58 -10.95 -5.58
N GLN A 562 -28.24 -9.80 -5.39
CA GLN A 562 -28.35 -9.14 -4.08
C GLN A 562 -29.65 -9.45 -3.33
N ASP A 563 -30.62 -10.12 -3.97
CA ASP A 563 -31.96 -10.33 -3.40
C ASP A 563 -31.93 -11.04 -2.03
N ALA A 564 -31.08 -12.05 -1.87
CA ALA A 564 -30.94 -12.80 -0.61
C ALA A 564 -30.42 -11.91 0.54
N LEU A 565 -29.47 -11.03 0.23
CA LEU A 565 -28.91 -10.10 1.21
C LEU A 565 -29.92 -9.00 1.59
N VAL A 566 -30.66 -8.47 0.61
CA VAL A 566 -31.75 -7.51 0.86
C VAL A 566 -32.84 -8.12 1.74
N ARG A 567 -33.24 -9.38 1.52
CA ARG A 567 -34.18 -10.09 2.42
C ARG A 567 -33.63 -10.25 3.84
N THR A 568 -32.34 -10.54 3.96
CA THR A 568 -31.68 -10.66 5.27
C THR A 568 -31.77 -9.35 6.04
N TYR A 569 -31.43 -8.22 5.39
CA TYR A 569 -31.49 -6.92 6.05
C TYR A 569 -32.92 -6.46 6.32
N SER A 570 -33.87 -6.71 5.42
CA SER A 570 -35.28 -6.33 5.63
C SER A 570 -35.92 -7.05 6.82
N GLN A 571 -35.43 -8.24 7.19
CA GLN A 571 -35.94 -9.03 8.31
C GLN A 571 -35.13 -8.84 9.59
N ASN A 572 -33.88 -8.37 9.51
CA ASN A 572 -32.97 -8.29 10.65
C ASN A 572 -32.28 -6.93 10.73
N ASN A 573 -32.91 -6.01 11.47
CA ASN A 573 -32.36 -4.67 11.71
C ASN A 573 -31.00 -4.72 12.40
N GLY A 574 -30.83 -5.61 13.39
CA GLY A 574 -29.56 -5.78 14.08
C GLY A 574 -28.42 -6.10 13.11
N ARG A 575 -28.60 -7.09 12.24
CA ARG A 575 -27.60 -7.48 11.24
C ARG A 575 -27.28 -6.35 10.27
N PHE A 576 -28.29 -5.62 9.78
CA PHE A 576 -28.08 -4.44 8.95
C PHE A 576 -27.17 -3.42 9.65
N LEU A 577 -27.47 -3.04 10.89
CA LEU A 577 -26.70 -2.03 11.62
C LEU A 577 -25.24 -2.45 11.88
N ILE A 578 -24.99 -3.75 12.13
CA ILE A 578 -23.62 -4.27 12.31
C ILE A 578 -22.84 -4.20 11.00
N ASP A 579 -23.41 -4.73 9.92
CA ASP A 579 -22.72 -4.79 8.63
C ASP A 579 -22.55 -3.38 8.04
N PHE A 580 -23.49 -2.46 8.29
CA PHE A 580 -23.39 -1.06 7.90
C PHE A 580 -22.21 -0.37 8.58
N ALA A 581 -22.09 -0.50 9.91
CA ALA A 581 -20.97 0.03 10.66
C ALA A 581 -19.61 -0.48 10.15
N ALA A 582 -19.52 -1.78 9.84
CA ALA A 582 -18.31 -2.37 9.27
C ALA A 582 -18.00 -1.82 7.86
N ALA A 583 -19.01 -1.67 7.00
CA ALA A 583 -18.84 -1.12 5.66
C ALA A 583 -18.48 0.38 5.69
N MET A 584 -18.99 1.15 6.66
CA MET A 584 -18.61 2.55 6.87
C MET A 584 -17.14 2.68 7.28
N VAL A 585 -16.59 1.77 8.09
CA VAL A 585 -15.15 1.74 8.39
C VAL A 585 -14.34 1.47 7.12
N LYS A 586 -14.75 0.50 6.28
CA LYS A 586 -14.09 0.22 5.01
C LYS A 586 -14.14 1.42 4.06
N MET A 587 -15.30 2.05 3.94
CA MET A 587 -15.51 3.22 3.09
C MET A 587 -14.67 4.42 3.59
N GLY A 588 -14.72 4.71 4.89
CA GLY A 588 -13.90 5.77 5.49
C GLY A 588 -12.39 5.52 5.37
N ASN A 589 -11.97 4.26 5.20
CA ASN A 589 -10.58 3.87 4.96
C ASN A 589 -10.22 3.81 3.47
N ILE A 590 -11.08 4.27 2.57
CA ILE A 590 -10.70 4.53 1.19
C ILE A 590 -9.70 5.69 1.23
N THR A 591 -8.42 5.35 1.33
CA THR A 591 -7.34 6.27 1.01
C THR A 591 -7.40 6.56 -0.49
N ILE A 592 -6.61 7.53 -0.97
CA ILE A 592 -6.17 7.52 -2.37
C ILE A 592 -5.60 6.12 -2.57
N LYS A 593 -6.38 5.20 -3.15
CA LYS A 593 -5.86 3.91 -3.55
C LYS A 593 -4.71 4.29 -4.47
N SER A 594 -3.51 3.80 -4.14
CA SER A 594 -2.42 3.74 -5.09
C SER A 594 -3.04 3.21 -6.38
N ASP A 595 -3.26 4.08 -7.36
CA ASP A 595 -3.64 3.63 -8.68
C ASP A 595 -2.59 2.58 -9.01
N SER A 596 -2.97 1.32 -9.22
CA SER A 596 -1.99 0.25 -9.45
C SER A 596 -1.16 0.54 -10.71
N ARG A 597 -1.60 1.50 -11.53
CA ARG A 597 -0.87 2.06 -12.67
C ARG A 597 0.11 3.16 -12.26
N MET A 598 0.02 3.75 -11.08
CA MET A 598 0.82 4.90 -10.68
C MET A 598 2.32 4.58 -10.67
N ALA A 599 2.70 3.38 -10.22
CA ALA A 599 4.07 2.90 -10.35
C ALA A 599 4.54 2.92 -11.81
N ALA A 600 3.72 2.43 -12.74
CA ALA A 600 4.01 2.46 -14.17
C ALA A 600 4.01 3.89 -14.73
N SER A 601 3.10 4.77 -14.26
CA SER A 601 3.01 6.16 -14.68
C SER A 601 4.23 6.98 -14.23
N ILE A 602 4.68 6.82 -12.98
CA ILE A 602 5.87 7.49 -12.45
C ILE A 602 7.14 6.93 -13.11
N LEU A 603 7.21 5.62 -13.31
CA LEU A 603 8.32 5.00 -14.05
C LEU A 603 8.41 5.55 -15.47
N ARG A 604 7.26 5.70 -16.16
CA ARG A 604 7.18 6.31 -17.48
C ARG A 604 7.54 7.80 -17.45
N LEU A 605 7.10 8.57 -16.45
CA LEU A 605 7.51 9.96 -16.27
C LEU A 605 9.03 10.07 -16.17
N HIS A 606 9.67 9.23 -15.35
CA HIS A 606 11.12 9.23 -15.20
C HIS A 606 11.84 8.81 -16.49
N PHE A 607 11.33 7.80 -17.21
CA PHE A 607 11.86 7.43 -18.52
C PHE A 607 11.79 8.63 -19.47
N HIS A 608 10.62 9.24 -19.62
CA HIS A 608 10.40 10.32 -20.57
C HIS A 608 11.23 11.56 -20.23
N ASP A 609 11.38 11.90 -18.95
CA ASP A 609 12.30 12.94 -18.49
C ASP A 609 13.74 12.67 -18.96
N CYS A 610 14.29 11.52 -18.53
CA CYS A 610 15.66 11.14 -18.82
C CYS A 610 15.96 10.94 -20.31
N PHE A 611 14.96 10.52 -21.10
CA PHE A 611 15.15 10.27 -22.53
C PHE A 611 15.18 11.54 -23.39
N VAL A 612 14.71 12.67 -22.86
CA VAL A 612 14.72 13.94 -23.60
C VAL A 612 15.96 14.73 -23.18
N LEU A 613 15.82 15.90 -22.56
CA LEU A 613 16.92 16.83 -22.26
C LEU A 613 17.90 16.30 -21.20
N GLY A 614 17.52 15.23 -20.49
CA GLY A 614 18.30 14.58 -19.45
C GLY A 614 17.44 14.35 -18.22
N CYS A 615 17.96 13.68 -17.20
CA CYS A 615 17.21 13.42 -15.97
C CYS A 615 17.12 14.69 -15.08
N GLU A 616 16.48 15.75 -15.56
CA GLU A 616 16.45 17.07 -14.95
C GLU A 616 15.03 17.54 -14.56
N ALA A 617 14.04 16.65 -14.59
CA ALA A 617 12.63 16.94 -14.32
C ALA A 617 12.04 18.05 -15.21
N SER A 618 12.53 18.18 -16.44
CA SER A 618 11.98 19.09 -17.46
C SER A 618 10.57 18.65 -17.89
N ILE A 619 10.28 17.35 -17.86
CA ILE A 619 8.93 16.81 -18.13
C ILE A 619 7.84 17.38 -17.19
N LEU A 620 8.23 17.87 -16.02
CA LEU A 620 7.32 18.40 -15.01
C LEU A 620 6.96 19.87 -15.25
N LEU A 621 7.69 20.61 -16.09
CA LEU A 621 7.43 22.04 -16.36
C LEU A 621 6.13 22.24 -17.14
N ASP A 622 5.37 23.25 -16.73
CA ASP A 622 4.25 23.80 -17.50
C ASP A 622 4.77 24.77 -18.58
N ASP A 623 3.94 25.03 -19.58
CA ASP A 623 4.27 25.94 -20.69
C ASP A 623 4.57 27.36 -20.20
N THR A 624 5.46 28.04 -20.90
CA THR A 624 5.80 29.44 -20.66
C THR A 624 5.77 30.24 -21.96
N ALA A 625 5.94 31.56 -21.88
CA ALA A 625 6.07 32.39 -23.08
C ALA A 625 7.34 32.07 -23.91
N THR A 626 8.33 31.40 -23.31
CA THR A 626 9.64 31.14 -23.93
C THR A 626 9.84 29.70 -24.37
N PHE A 627 9.03 28.75 -23.89
CA PHE A 627 9.08 27.35 -24.32
C PHE A 627 7.72 26.66 -24.18
N THR A 628 7.48 25.66 -25.02
CA THR A 628 6.39 24.69 -24.85
C THR A 628 6.94 23.43 -24.20
N GLY A 629 6.36 23.05 -23.07
CA GLY A 629 6.78 21.93 -22.25
C GLY A 629 6.56 20.58 -22.93
N GLU A 630 7.33 19.60 -22.48
CA GLU A 630 7.31 18.23 -23.01
C GLU A 630 5.94 17.55 -22.84
N LYS A 631 5.09 18.02 -21.91
CA LYS A 631 3.73 17.51 -21.69
C LYS A 631 2.85 17.56 -22.94
N ASN A 632 3.15 18.46 -23.87
CA ASN A 632 2.41 18.65 -25.11
C ASN A 632 2.88 17.76 -26.26
N ALA A 633 3.98 17.03 -26.11
CA ALA A 633 4.51 16.13 -27.13
C ALA A 633 3.51 15.00 -27.44
N ILE A 634 3.52 14.49 -28.67
CA ILE A 634 2.60 13.45 -29.18
C ILE A 634 2.62 12.22 -28.27
N ALA A 635 3.81 11.81 -27.83
CA ALA A 635 3.98 10.66 -26.94
C ALA A 635 3.52 10.93 -25.49
N ASN A 636 3.24 12.17 -25.10
CA ASN A 636 3.00 12.60 -23.72
C ASN A 636 1.57 13.10 -23.49
N LYS A 637 1.07 13.89 -24.44
CA LYS A 637 -0.21 14.58 -24.39
C LYS A 637 -1.34 13.60 -24.10
N ASP A 638 -2.17 13.95 -23.12
CA ASP A 638 -3.33 13.17 -22.66
C ASP A 638 -3.04 11.72 -22.22
N SER A 639 -1.75 11.36 -22.02
CA SER A 639 -1.35 9.99 -21.70
C SER A 639 -0.42 9.86 -20.49
N LEU A 640 0.44 10.86 -20.21
CA LEU A 640 1.25 10.89 -18.98
C LEU A 640 0.42 11.34 -17.77
N ARG A 641 0.71 10.74 -16.60
CA ARG A 641 0.01 10.97 -15.32
C ARG A 641 1.01 10.82 -14.17
N GLY A 642 0.66 11.26 -12.97
CA GLY A 642 1.53 11.17 -11.79
C GLY A 642 2.31 12.45 -11.48
N TYR A 643 2.07 13.53 -12.24
CA TYR A 643 2.61 14.86 -11.94
C TYR A 643 2.21 15.29 -10.52
N GLU A 644 0.94 15.08 -10.18
CA GLU A 644 0.34 15.38 -8.88
C GLU A 644 1.01 14.61 -7.73
N VAL A 645 1.50 13.40 -7.99
CA VAL A 645 2.23 12.62 -6.98
C VAL A 645 3.59 13.25 -6.72
N ILE A 646 4.30 13.65 -7.78
CA ILE A 646 5.58 14.35 -7.64
C ILE A 646 5.40 15.71 -6.95
N ASP A 647 4.35 16.45 -7.30
CA ASP A 647 4.02 17.73 -6.66
C ASP A 647 3.69 17.54 -5.17
N ALA A 648 2.96 16.49 -4.81
CA ALA A 648 2.65 16.16 -3.42
C ALA A 648 3.91 15.80 -2.64
N ILE A 649 4.77 14.93 -3.18
CA ILE A 649 6.06 14.60 -2.57
C ILE A 649 6.91 15.87 -2.41
N LYS A 650 6.96 16.72 -3.44
CA LYS A 650 7.70 17.97 -3.40
C LYS A 650 7.18 18.92 -2.33
N SER A 651 5.86 19.06 -2.20
CA SER A 651 5.25 19.88 -1.16
C SER A 651 5.66 19.41 0.23
N GLU A 652 5.61 18.10 0.49
CA GLU A 652 6.03 17.52 1.77
C GLU A 652 7.53 17.72 2.00
N VAL A 653 8.36 17.49 0.99
CA VAL A 653 9.80 17.69 1.05
C VAL A 653 10.16 19.15 1.29
N GLU A 654 9.48 20.11 0.66
CA GLU A 654 9.71 21.55 0.88
C GLU A 654 9.23 22.02 2.25
N ALA A 655 8.20 21.38 2.82
CA ALA A 655 7.76 21.67 4.18
C ALA A 655 8.79 21.26 5.24
N ASN A 656 9.59 20.22 4.95
CA ASN A 656 10.56 19.66 5.90
C ASN A 656 12.01 20.10 5.62
N CYS A 657 12.38 20.21 4.35
CA CYS A 657 13.74 20.41 3.86
C CYS A 657 13.75 21.44 2.71
N ARG A 658 13.31 22.66 3.03
CA ARG A 658 13.08 23.73 2.05
C ARG A 658 14.29 24.00 1.16
N GLY A 659 14.11 23.90 -0.16
CA GLY A 659 15.13 24.22 -1.15
C GLY A 659 16.34 23.27 -1.15
N VAL A 660 16.20 22.05 -0.63
CA VAL A 660 17.31 21.08 -0.53
C VAL A 660 17.23 19.97 -1.58
N VAL A 661 16.04 19.48 -1.92
CA VAL A 661 15.85 18.33 -2.80
C VAL A 661 15.19 18.76 -4.11
N SER A 662 15.78 18.44 -5.25
CA SER A 662 15.21 18.75 -6.57
C SER A 662 14.00 17.87 -6.91
N CYS A 663 13.17 18.33 -7.83
CA CYS A 663 12.11 17.49 -8.41
C CYS A 663 12.68 16.33 -9.22
N ALA A 664 13.85 16.51 -9.84
CA ALA A 664 14.59 15.45 -10.53
C ALA A 664 14.93 14.28 -9.59
N ASP A 665 15.45 14.58 -8.39
CA ASP A 665 15.73 13.53 -7.39
C ASP A 665 14.45 12.86 -6.89
N ILE A 666 13.39 13.64 -6.65
CA ILE A 666 12.08 13.08 -6.25
C ILE A 666 11.54 12.14 -7.32
N LEU A 667 11.57 12.53 -8.60
CA LEU A 667 11.08 11.71 -9.70
C LEU A 667 11.85 10.40 -9.83
N ALA A 668 13.19 10.45 -9.74
CA ALA A 668 14.04 9.26 -9.81
C ALA A 668 13.79 8.30 -8.63
N LEU A 669 13.65 8.83 -7.40
CA LEU A 669 13.33 8.04 -6.21
C LEU A 669 11.93 7.41 -6.31
N ALA A 670 10.93 8.20 -6.71
CA ALA A 670 9.56 7.74 -6.84
C ALA A 670 9.42 6.64 -7.91
N ALA A 671 10.17 6.73 -9.01
CA ALA A 671 10.20 5.67 -10.03
C ALA A 671 10.80 4.36 -9.50
N ARG A 672 11.91 4.43 -8.75
CA ARG A 672 12.49 3.26 -8.07
C ARG A 672 11.50 2.63 -7.11
N ASP A 673 10.95 3.43 -6.21
CA ASP A 673 10.07 2.93 -5.17
C ASP A 673 8.78 2.37 -5.77
N GLY A 674 8.26 2.98 -6.84
CA GLY A 674 7.16 2.44 -7.63
C GLY A 674 7.43 1.03 -8.15
N VAL A 675 8.60 0.78 -8.75
CA VAL A 675 8.97 -0.56 -9.25
C VAL A 675 9.12 -1.57 -8.12
N VAL A 676 9.77 -1.18 -7.02
CA VAL A 676 9.97 -2.05 -5.84
C VAL A 676 8.63 -2.45 -5.23
N MET A 677 7.69 -1.51 -5.11
CA MET A 677 6.34 -1.76 -4.60
C MET A 677 5.55 -2.77 -5.46
N GLN A 678 5.87 -2.89 -6.75
CA GLN A 678 5.26 -3.90 -7.63
C GLN A 678 6.06 -5.22 -7.70
N GLY A 679 7.09 -5.39 -6.86
CA GLY A 679 7.89 -6.63 -6.77
C GLY A 679 9.16 -6.63 -7.62
N GLY A 680 9.56 -5.49 -8.17
CA GLY A 680 10.84 -5.34 -8.86
C GLY A 680 12.02 -5.22 -7.89
N LEU A 681 13.24 -5.32 -8.43
CA LEU A 681 14.46 -5.16 -7.65
C LEU A 681 14.79 -3.68 -7.46
N ALA A 682 15.16 -3.26 -6.25
CA ALA A 682 15.63 -1.90 -5.99
C ALA A 682 16.99 -1.63 -6.65
N TRP A 683 17.24 -0.38 -7.03
CA TRP A 683 18.55 0.10 -7.47
C TRP A 683 18.96 1.36 -6.69
N THR A 684 20.26 1.63 -6.67
CA THR A 684 20.78 2.89 -6.10
C THR A 684 20.33 4.06 -6.96
N VAL A 685 19.80 5.12 -6.35
CA VAL A 685 19.52 6.38 -7.04
C VAL A 685 20.57 7.37 -6.55
N PRO A 686 21.58 7.74 -7.36
CA PRO A 686 22.47 8.85 -7.04
C PRO A 686 21.63 10.11 -6.81
N LEU A 687 21.90 10.90 -5.78
CA LEU A 687 21.16 12.14 -5.48
C LEU A 687 22.02 13.37 -5.73
N GLY A 688 21.43 14.55 -5.68
CA GLY A 688 22.09 15.83 -5.91
C GLY A 688 21.87 16.39 -7.32
N ARG A 689 20.85 15.89 -8.05
CA ARG A 689 20.46 16.46 -9.33
C ARG A 689 19.91 17.87 -9.13
N ARG A 690 20.09 18.72 -10.13
CA ARG A 690 19.40 20.00 -10.26
C ARG A 690 18.24 19.87 -11.23
N ASP A 691 17.22 20.68 -11.00
CA ASP A 691 16.08 20.84 -11.87
C ASP A 691 16.46 21.70 -13.08
N GLY A 692 16.01 21.27 -14.26
CA GLY A 692 16.11 22.02 -15.50
C GLY A 692 15.26 23.29 -15.48
N THR A 693 15.74 24.31 -16.20
CA THR A 693 15.06 25.61 -16.33
C THR A 693 14.35 25.79 -17.67
N THR A 694 14.30 24.73 -18.49
CA THR A 694 13.65 24.71 -19.80
C THR A 694 13.05 23.34 -20.08
N ALA A 695 12.15 23.27 -21.05
CA ALA A 695 11.57 22.04 -21.57
C ALA A 695 11.36 22.19 -23.08
N SER A 696 11.24 21.07 -23.80
CA SER A 696 11.11 21.11 -25.27
C SER A 696 10.15 20.05 -25.80
N GLN A 697 8.97 20.50 -26.24
CA GLN A 697 8.04 19.65 -26.99
C GLN A 697 8.71 19.01 -28.21
N THR A 698 9.45 19.78 -29.02
CA THR A 698 10.08 19.28 -30.25
C THR A 698 11.14 18.22 -29.97
N ALA A 699 11.92 18.36 -28.90
CA ALA A 699 12.88 17.34 -28.51
C ALA A 699 12.15 16.04 -28.11
N ALA A 700 11.07 16.17 -27.31
CA ALA A 700 10.26 15.01 -26.93
C ALA A 700 9.60 14.31 -28.13
N ASP A 701 9.09 15.05 -29.11
CA ASP A 701 8.49 14.49 -30.33
C ASP A 701 9.52 13.72 -31.19
N ASN A 702 10.78 14.16 -31.21
CA ASN A 702 11.83 13.53 -32.02
C ASN A 702 12.53 12.36 -31.31
N GLU A 703 12.72 12.45 -30.00
CA GLU A 703 13.60 11.55 -29.24
C GLU A 703 12.87 10.38 -28.60
N LEU A 704 11.59 10.54 -28.26
CA LEU A 704 10.80 9.46 -27.67
C LEU A 704 10.44 8.39 -28.71
N PRO A 705 10.43 7.10 -28.35
CA PRO A 705 9.94 6.04 -29.23
C PRO A 705 8.46 6.24 -29.63
N ASP A 706 8.15 6.10 -30.93
CA ASP A 706 6.76 6.06 -31.41
C ASP A 706 6.19 4.65 -31.19
N PRO A 707 5.18 4.47 -30.31
CA PRO A 707 4.63 3.15 -30.00
C PRO A 707 3.94 2.46 -31.19
N VAL A 708 3.63 3.19 -32.27
CA VAL A 708 2.86 2.70 -33.42
C VAL A 708 3.77 2.23 -34.55
N ASN A 709 4.80 3.01 -34.92
CA ASN A 709 5.51 2.83 -36.20
C ASN A 709 6.99 2.50 -36.09
N ASP A 710 7.63 2.69 -34.93
CA ASP A 710 9.09 2.52 -34.83
C ASP A 710 9.50 1.05 -35.06
N SER A 711 10.37 0.84 -36.05
CA SER A 711 11.01 -0.47 -36.30
C SER A 711 12.09 -0.78 -35.26
N LEU A 712 12.49 -2.04 -35.15
CA LEU A 712 13.58 -2.45 -34.25
C LEU A 712 14.89 -1.66 -34.49
N ALA A 713 15.21 -1.32 -35.75
CA ALA A 713 16.40 -0.55 -36.08
C ALA A 713 16.30 0.90 -35.56
N ILE A 714 15.11 1.51 -35.65
CA ILE A 714 14.86 2.86 -35.13
C ILE A 714 14.92 2.86 -33.60
N LEU A 715 14.32 1.87 -32.94
CA LEU A 715 14.40 1.71 -31.48
C LEU A 715 15.85 1.57 -31.01
N ILE A 716 16.65 0.72 -31.66
CA ILE A 716 18.08 0.56 -31.34
C ILE A 716 18.83 1.87 -31.54
N SER A 717 18.55 2.61 -32.62
CA SER A 717 19.19 3.91 -32.90
C SER A 717 18.88 4.96 -31.83
N LYS A 718 17.59 5.13 -31.46
CA LYS A 718 17.15 6.07 -30.43
C LYS A 718 17.80 5.76 -29.07
N PHE A 719 17.86 4.49 -28.67
CA PHE A 719 18.52 4.09 -27.42
C PHE A 719 20.04 4.22 -27.48
N ALA A 720 20.66 3.93 -28.62
CA ALA A 720 22.09 4.11 -28.82
C ALA A 720 22.50 5.59 -28.73
N ALA A 721 21.67 6.52 -29.21
CA ALA A 721 21.88 7.96 -29.06
C ALA A 721 21.90 8.42 -27.59
N LYS A 722 21.26 7.65 -26.69
CA LYS A 722 21.29 7.83 -25.23
C LYS A 722 22.33 6.93 -24.53
N GLY A 723 23.24 6.33 -25.28
CA GLY A 723 24.35 5.51 -24.76
C GLY A 723 23.97 4.09 -24.35
N PHE A 724 22.78 3.60 -24.70
CA PHE A 724 22.34 2.23 -24.41
C PHE A 724 22.68 1.24 -25.51
N LYS A 725 22.98 0.00 -25.12
CA LYS A 725 23.11 -1.15 -26.00
C LYS A 725 21.73 -1.73 -26.31
N ALA A 726 21.60 -2.46 -27.42
CA ALA A 726 20.34 -3.11 -27.81
C ALA A 726 19.77 -4.06 -26.72
N LYS A 727 20.64 -4.75 -25.97
CA LYS A 727 20.22 -5.56 -24.80
C LYS A 727 19.57 -4.70 -23.71
N GLU A 728 20.11 -3.51 -23.45
CA GLU A 728 19.60 -2.58 -22.43
C GLU A 728 18.28 -1.95 -22.88
N MET A 729 18.14 -1.60 -24.16
CA MET A 729 16.83 -1.24 -24.75
C MET A 729 15.80 -2.34 -24.48
N THR A 730 16.12 -3.59 -24.85
CA THR A 730 15.21 -4.74 -24.68
C THR A 730 14.82 -4.96 -23.22
N VAL A 731 15.75 -4.80 -22.27
CA VAL A 731 15.41 -4.96 -20.84
C VAL A 731 14.52 -3.82 -20.34
N LEU A 732 14.77 -2.58 -20.76
CA LEU A 732 13.98 -1.40 -20.38
C LEU A 732 12.55 -1.45 -20.93
N SER A 733 12.35 -2.01 -22.13
CA SER A 733 11.00 -2.32 -22.65
C SER A 733 10.22 -3.27 -21.74
N GLY A 734 10.93 -4.08 -20.93
CA GLY A 734 10.33 -4.91 -19.89
C GLY A 734 9.56 -4.13 -18.81
N SER A 735 9.74 -2.81 -18.69
CA SER A 735 8.91 -1.94 -17.84
C SER A 735 7.41 -2.04 -18.16
N HIS A 736 7.06 -2.39 -19.41
CA HIS A 736 5.69 -2.66 -19.84
C HIS A 736 5.05 -3.89 -19.16
N THR A 737 5.78 -4.64 -18.32
CA THR A 737 5.17 -5.63 -17.42
C THR A 737 4.16 -5.01 -16.45
N ILE A 738 4.31 -3.72 -16.12
CA ILE A 738 3.33 -2.95 -15.36
C ILE A 738 2.75 -1.84 -16.24
N GLY A 739 1.42 -1.70 -16.24
CA GLY A 739 0.75 -0.59 -16.93
C GLY A 739 -0.19 -0.99 -18.07
N LYS A 740 -0.73 0.04 -18.71
CA LYS A 740 -1.77 -0.06 -19.74
C LYS A 740 -1.50 0.93 -20.87
N ALA A 741 -1.95 0.59 -22.06
CA ALA A 741 -1.94 1.48 -23.22
C ALA A 741 -3.38 1.78 -23.68
N SER A 742 -3.59 2.94 -24.30
CA SER A 742 -4.86 3.34 -24.90
C SER A 742 -5.01 2.74 -26.30
N CYS A 743 -6.25 2.43 -26.69
CA CYS A 743 -6.60 1.81 -27.97
C CYS A 743 -5.93 2.49 -29.16
N ILE A 744 -5.86 3.82 -29.18
CA ILE A 744 -5.21 4.56 -30.27
C ILE A 744 -3.76 4.11 -30.54
N THR A 745 -3.00 3.67 -29.54
CA THR A 745 -1.58 3.30 -29.70
C THR A 745 -1.37 1.85 -30.14
N PHE A 746 -2.36 0.96 -29.98
CA PHE A 746 -2.24 -0.45 -30.38
C PHE A 746 -3.25 -0.89 -31.44
N ARG A 747 -4.21 -0.02 -31.81
CA ARG A 747 -5.22 -0.30 -32.84
C ARG A 747 -4.57 -0.72 -34.16
N PRO A 748 -3.56 -0.02 -34.71
CA PRO A 748 -2.96 -0.42 -35.98
C PRO A 748 -2.43 -1.85 -35.93
N ARG A 749 -1.76 -2.22 -34.83
CA ARG A 749 -1.25 -3.58 -34.64
C ARG A 749 -2.35 -4.64 -34.62
N ILE A 750 -3.40 -4.47 -33.82
CA ILE A 750 -4.41 -5.53 -33.68
C ILE A 750 -5.25 -5.71 -34.95
N TYR A 751 -5.23 -4.76 -35.90
CA TYR A 751 -5.95 -4.87 -37.18
C TYR A 751 -5.05 -5.16 -38.39
N ASN A 752 -3.80 -4.69 -38.40
CA ASN A 752 -2.95 -4.70 -39.59
C ASN A 752 -1.73 -5.63 -39.48
N ASP A 753 -1.22 -5.91 -38.27
CA ASP A 753 -0.01 -6.73 -38.11
C ASP A 753 -0.31 -8.22 -38.34
N THR A 754 0.61 -8.92 -38.99
CA THR A 754 0.49 -10.36 -39.29
C THR A 754 1.18 -11.26 -38.26
N ASN A 755 1.96 -10.69 -37.34
CA ASN A 755 2.73 -11.40 -36.33
C ASN A 755 2.10 -11.38 -34.92
N ILE A 756 0.76 -11.43 -34.87
CA ILE A 756 -0.04 -11.42 -33.64
C ILE A 756 -0.83 -12.72 -33.46
N ASP A 757 -0.94 -13.22 -32.24
CA ASP A 757 -1.83 -14.36 -31.92
C ASP A 757 -3.30 -14.00 -32.25
N PRO A 758 -4.00 -14.75 -33.11
CA PRO A 758 -5.34 -14.37 -33.57
C PRO A 758 -6.38 -14.29 -32.45
N LYS A 759 -6.27 -15.15 -31.43
CA LYS A 759 -7.19 -15.14 -30.26
C LYS A 759 -6.95 -13.92 -29.38
N PHE A 760 -5.69 -13.56 -29.17
CA PHE A 760 -5.31 -12.34 -28.48
C PHE A 760 -5.81 -11.10 -29.22
N ALA A 761 -5.62 -11.03 -30.54
CA ALA A 761 -6.12 -9.94 -31.38
C ALA A 761 -7.65 -9.80 -31.26
N ALA A 762 -8.39 -10.90 -31.39
CA ALA A 762 -9.85 -10.92 -31.22
C ALA A 762 -10.28 -10.39 -29.84
N THR A 763 -9.58 -10.81 -28.77
CA THR A 763 -9.84 -10.35 -27.40
C THR A 763 -9.60 -8.84 -27.26
N ARG A 764 -8.56 -8.29 -27.91
CA ARG A 764 -8.28 -6.84 -27.86
C ARG A 764 -9.28 -6.02 -28.67
N ARG A 765 -9.69 -6.51 -29.85
CA ARG A 765 -10.69 -5.85 -30.72
C ARG A 765 -12.04 -5.65 -30.02
N ALA A 766 -12.43 -6.55 -29.10
CA ALA A 766 -13.66 -6.41 -28.32
C ALA A 766 -13.70 -5.12 -27.47
N ASN A 767 -12.55 -4.59 -27.05
CA ASN A 767 -12.44 -3.35 -26.27
C ASN A 767 -11.77 -2.21 -27.06
N CYS A 768 -11.44 -2.42 -28.34
CA CYS A 768 -10.77 -1.46 -29.21
C CYS A 768 -11.30 -1.61 -30.64
N PRO A 769 -12.45 -1.00 -30.95
CA PRO A 769 -13.07 -1.09 -32.27
C PRO A 769 -12.22 -0.45 -33.38
N VAL A 770 -12.56 -0.75 -34.65
CA VAL A 770 -11.89 -0.18 -35.83
C VAL A 770 -11.94 1.35 -35.82
N THR A 771 -13.06 1.90 -35.34
CA THR A 771 -13.27 3.35 -35.18
C THR A 771 -13.88 3.66 -33.81
N GLY A 772 -13.44 4.75 -33.18
CA GLY A 772 -13.86 5.15 -31.84
C GLY A 772 -13.21 4.35 -30.71
N GLY A 773 -13.53 4.72 -29.47
CA GLY A 773 -12.96 4.08 -28.27
C GLY A 773 -11.46 4.32 -28.07
N ASP A 774 -10.90 5.41 -28.63
CA ASP A 774 -9.45 5.70 -28.65
C ASP A 774 -8.78 5.63 -27.27
N LEU A 775 -9.51 6.03 -26.23
CA LEU A 775 -9.02 6.06 -24.84
C LEU A 775 -9.24 4.74 -24.08
N ASN A 776 -9.84 3.73 -24.69
CA ASN A 776 -10.05 2.44 -24.04
C ASN A 776 -8.69 1.81 -23.70
N LEU A 777 -8.52 1.42 -22.44
CA LEU A 777 -7.25 0.90 -21.96
C LEU A 777 -7.17 -0.62 -22.07
N ALA A 778 -6.01 -1.14 -22.46
CA ALA A 778 -5.66 -2.55 -22.36
C ALA A 778 -4.33 -2.71 -21.60
N PRO A 779 -4.19 -3.74 -20.75
CA PRO A 779 -2.93 -4.00 -20.06
C PRO A 779 -1.84 -4.42 -21.05
N LEU A 780 -0.64 -3.89 -20.85
CA LEU A 780 0.55 -4.27 -21.62
C LEU A 780 1.00 -5.71 -21.27
N ASP A 781 0.78 -6.11 -20.02
CA ASP A 781 0.89 -7.49 -19.56
C ASP A 781 -0.47 -8.10 -19.20
N ILE A 782 -0.86 -9.12 -19.95
CA ILE A 782 -2.20 -9.69 -19.86
C ILE A 782 -2.41 -10.64 -18.69
N LYS A 783 -1.35 -11.08 -17.99
CA LYS A 783 -1.52 -11.97 -16.82
C LYS A 783 -1.20 -11.26 -15.52
N THR A 784 -0.15 -10.45 -15.49
CA THR A 784 0.40 -9.90 -14.25
C THR A 784 0.60 -8.39 -14.31
N GLY A 785 -0.23 -7.64 -15.05
CA GLY A 785 -0.10 -6.18 -15.30
C GLY A 785 -0.04 -5.20 -14.11
N THR A 786 0.05 -5.71 -12.87
CA THR A 786 0.32 -4.97 -11.63
C THR A 786 1.49 -5.56 -10.82
N ARG A 787 2.25 -6.49 -11.39
CA ARG A 787 3.43 -7.10 -10.77
C ARG A 787 4.59 -6.96 -11.74
N PHE A 788 5.72 -6.52 -11.22
CA PHE A 788 6.94 -6.35 -11.99
C PHE A 788 7.64 -7.70 -12.17
N ASP A 789 7.35 -8.39 -13.27
CA ASP A 789 7.92 -9.70 -13.57
C ASP A 789 8.17 -9.94 -15.08
N ASN A 790 8.64 -11.12 -15.44
CA ASN A 790 9.03 -11.43 -16.81
C ASN A 790 7.87 -11.88 -17.72
N THR A 791 6.62 -11.80 -17.26
CA THR A 791 5.46 -12.22 -18.05
C THR A 791 5.32 -11.38 -19.33
N TYR A 792 5.73 -10.11 -19.32
CA TYR A 792 5.86 -9.29 -20.52
C TYR A 792 6.63 -10.03 -21.64
N PHE A 793 7.81 -10.58 -21.35
CA PHE A 793 8.61 -11.30 -22.34
C PHE A 793 7.97 -12.64 -22.73
N GLN A 794 7.27 -13.31 -21.83
CA GLN A 794 6.48 -14.51 -22.17
C GLN A 794 5.36 -14.18 -23.16
N ASN A 795 4.73 -13.01 -23.01
CA ASN A 795 3.72 -12.53 -23.95
C ASN A 795 4.34 -12.28 -25.33
N LEU A 796 5.53 -11.67 -25.41
CA LEU A 796 6.22 -11.47 -26.70
C LEU A 796 6.51 -12.79 -27.42
N VAL A 797 7.02 -13.80 -26.70
CA VAL A 797 7.29 -15.15 -27.24
C VAL A 797 6.00 -15.80 -27.75
N ALA A 798 4.87 -15.54 -27.09
CA ALA A 798 3.55 -16.02 -27.50
C ALA A 798 2.88 -15.18 -28.60
N LYS A 799 3.56 -14.19 -29.19
CA LYS A 799 2.98 -13.20 -30.14
C LYS A 799 1.83 -12.37 -29.56
N ARG A 800 1.89 -12.10 -28.26
CA ARG A 800 0.90 -11.38 -27.44
C ARG A 800 1.45 -10.09 -26.84
N GLY A 801 2.55 -9.52 -27.36
CA GLY A 801 2.88 -8.11 -27.06
C GLY A 801 1.68 -7.22 -27.40
N LEU A 802 1.46 -6.09 -26.75
CA LEU A 802 0.30 -5.25 -27.08
C LEU A 802 0.64 -4.24 -28.18
N LEU A 803 1.76 -3.54 -28.01
CA LEU A 803 2.27 -2.52 -28.94
C LEU A 803 3.04 -3.14 -30.11
N HIS A 804 3.11 -2.43 -31.23
CA HIS A 804 3.96 -2.81 -32.37
C HIS A 804 5.43 -2.85 -31.96
N THR A 805 5.90 -1.78 -31.32
CA THR A 805 7.27 -1.64 -30.80
C THR A 805 7.68 -2.71 -29.79
N ASP A 806 6.73 -3.29 -29.06
CA ASP A 806 7.00 -4.43 -28.17
C ASP A 806 7.21 -5.70 -28.98
N GLN A 807 6.31 -5.99 -29.94
CA GLN A 807 6.35 -7.26 -30.68
C GLN A 807 7.55 -7.34 -31.64
N VAL A 808 8.07 -6.21 -32.15
CA VAL A 808 9.27 -6.21 -33.00
C VAL A 808 10.55 -6.65 -32.25
N LEU A 809 10.55 -6.68 -30.91
CA LEU A 809 11.63 -7.27 -30.12
C LEU A 809 11.73 -8.80 -30.28
N PHE A 810 10.64 -9.46 -30.68
CA PHE A 810 10.57 -10.91 -30.90
C PHE A 810 9.88 -11.22 -32.23
N ASN A 811 10.64 -11.15 -33.31
CA ASN A 811 10.14 -11.29 -34.67
C ASN A 811 11.19 -11.88 -35.64
N ASN A 812 11.89 -12.94 -35.20
CA ASN A 812 13.03 -13.55 -35.92
C ASN A 812 14.20 -12.57 -36.13
N GLY A 813 14.43 -11.68 -35.16
CA GLY A 813 15.41 -10.60 -35.23
C GLY A 813 16.58 -10.75 -34.26
N SER A 814 17.43 -9.73 -34.19
CA SER A 814 18.64 -9.72 -33.37
C SER A 814 18.39 -9.76 -31.86
N GLN A 815 17.17 -9.44 -31.40
CA GLN A 815 16.80 -9.42 -29.98
C GLN A 815 16.12 -10.70 -29.49
N ASP A 816 15.78 -11.65 -30.39
CA ASP A 816 15.01 -12.85 -30.04
C ASP A 816 15.66 -13.68 -28.93
N ALA A 817 17.00 -13.82 -28.95
CA ALA A 817 17.75 -14.55 -27.94
C ALA A 817 17.68 -13.89 -26.55
N VAL A 818 17.68 -12.55 -26.51
CA VAL A 818 17.57 -11.78 -25.26
C VAL A 818 16.15 -11.92 -24.69
N VAL A 819 15.12 -11.80 -25.54
CA VAL A 819 13.72 -11.98 -25.12
C VAL A 819 13.47 -13.40 -24.58
N ARG A 820 13.98 -14.46 -25.24
CA ARG A 820 13.87 -15.84 -24.72
C ARG A 820 14.56 -16.00 -23.37
N SER A 821 15.73 -15.40 -23.21
CA SER A 821 16.45 -15.44 -21.94
C SER A 821 15.64 -14.79 -20.80
N TYR A 822 15.03 -13.62 -21.03
CA TYR A 822 14.23 -12.96 -20.00
C TYR A 822 12.89 -13.68 -19.75
N SER A 823 12.23 -14.21 -20.77
CA SER A 823 10.96 -14.94 -20.60
C SER A 823 11.09 -16.22 -19.75
N GLN A 824 12.28 -16.83 -19.76
CA GLN A 824 12.60 -18.04 -18.99
C GLN A 824 13.18 -17.74 -17.59
N ASN A 825 13.72 -16.54 -17.36
CA ASN A 825 14.43 -16.21 -16.12
C ASN A 825 14.05 -14.82 -15.60
N ASN A 826 13.12 -14.80 -14.64
CA ASN A 826 12.65 -13.58 -14.00
C ASN A 826 13.76 -12.86 -13.23
N GLU A 827 14.63 -13.58 -12.52
CA GLU A 827 15.70 -12.98 -11.73
C GLU A 827 16.72 -12.25 -12.60
N ARG A 828 17.04 -12.82 -13.76
CA ARG A 828 17.90 -12.19 -14.75
C ARG A 828 17.26 -10.91 -15.30
N PHE A 829 15.97 -10.94 -15.61
CA PHE A 829 15.24 -9.76 -16.05
C PHE A 829 15.28 -8.63 -15.01
N ILE A 830 14.81 -8.87 -13.79
CA ILE A 830 14.70 -7.81 -12.77
C ILE A 830 16.07 -7.23 -12.37
N ARG A 831 17.12 -8.05 -12.37
CA ARG A 831 18.50 -7.59 -12.09
C ARG A 831 19.05 -6.74 -13.23
N ASP A 832 18.94 -7.21 -14.47
CA ASP A 832 19.44 -6.47 -15.63
C ASP A 832 18.61 -5.19 -15.85
N PHE A 833 17.31 -5.19 -15.49
CA PHE A 833 16.44 -4.00 -15.47
C PHE A 833 16.92 -2.96 -14.45
N ALA A 834 17.17 -3.37 -13.20
CA ALA A 834 17.69 -2.48 -12.15
C ALA A 834 19.02 -1.83 -12.55
N ALA A 835 19.92 -2.58 -13.20
CA ALA A 835 21.17 -2.05 -13.72
C ALA A 835 20.95 -1.04 -14.87
N ALA A 836 20.00 -1.31 -15.77
CA ALA A 836 19.65 -0.39 -16.85
C ALA A 836 18.97 0.90 -16.33
N MET A 837 18.13 0.80 -15.29
CA MET A 837 17.52 1.96 -14.63
C MET A 837 18.54 2.82 -13.87
N PHE A 838 19.53 2.19 -13.22
CA PHE A 838 20.67 2.93 -12.65
C PHE A 838 21.39 3.76 -13.72
N LYS A 839 21.66 3.16 -14.89
CA LYS A 839 22.27 3.87 -16.03
C LYS A 839 21.35 4.97 -16.58
N MET A 840 20.05 4.70 -16.67
CA MET A 840 19.06 5.68 -17.11
C MET A 840 19.03 6.93 -16.26
N GLY A 841 19.01 6.78 -14.93
CA GLY A 841 19.03 7.91 -13.99
C GLY A 841 20.30 8.77 -14.03
N ASN A 842 21.30 8.38 -14.82
CA ASN A 842 22.57 9.08 -15.02
C ASN A 842 22.72 9.67 -16.43
N ILE A 843 21.64 9.74 -17.23
CA ILE A 843 21.65 10.46 -18.51
C ILE A 843 21.70 11.96 -18.23
N SER A 844 22.88 12.55 -18.48
CA SER A 844 23.14 13.99 -18.43
C SER A 844 22.49 14.73 -17.23
N PRO A 845 22.63 14.27 -15.98
CA PRO A 845 22.03 14.96 -14.85
C PRO A 845 22.68 16.33 -14.67
N LEU A 846 21.87 17.37 -14.45
CA LEU A 846 22.38 18.66 -14.04
C LEU A 846 22.89 18.59 -12.60
N THR A 847 24.06 19.18 -12.33
CA THR A 847 24.64 19.23 -10.99
C THR A 847 25.24 20.61 -10.69
N GLY A 848 25.59 20.87 -9.44
CA GLY A 848 26.24 22.13 -9.06
C GLY A 848 25.40 23.36 -9.39
N THR A 849 25.90 24.21 -10.30
CA THR A 849 25.27 25.46 -10.77
C THR A 849 24.56 25.33 -12.11
N GLN A 850 24.44 24.12 -12.68
CA GLN A 850 23.89 23.90 -14.02
C GLN A 850 22.35 23.94 -14.09
N GLY A 851 21.67 24.08 -12.94
CA GLY A 851 20.22 24.18 -12.81
C GLY A 851 19.85 24.69 -11.41
N GLU A 852 18.61 24.48 -10.98
CA GLU A 852 18.11 24.98 -9.70
C GLU A 852 17.49 23.90 -8.81
N ILE A 853 17.01 24.28 -7.61
CA ILE A 853 16.04 23.48 -6.86
C ILE A 853 14.74 24.25 -6.88
N ARG A 854 13.79 23.80 -7.70
CA ARG A 854 12.48 24.46 -7.81
C ARG A 854 11.71 24.29 -6.51
N LYS A 855 10.96 25.30 -6.06
CA LYS A 855 10.00 25.15 -4.94
C LYS A 855 8.71 24.46 -5.36
N ASN A 856 8.41 24.49 -6.66
CA ASN A 856 7.25 23.88 -7.28
C ASN A 856 7.72 23.21 -8.57
N CYS A 857 7.46 21.90 -8.73
CA CYS A 857 7.98 21.14 -9.87
C CYS A 857 7.44 21.56 -11.23
N ARG A 858 6.41 22.40 -11.27
CA ARG A 858 5.78 22.85 -12.51
C ARG A 858 6.35 24.14 -13.08
N ARG A 859 7.16 24.87 -12.33
CA ARG A 859 7.65 26.19 -12.75
C ARG A 859 9.04 26.48 -12.22
N ILE A 860 9.79 27.25 -13.00
CA ILE A 860 11.08 27.79 -12.58
C ILE A 860 10.92 28.74 -11.38
N ASN A 861 11.95 28.89 -10.55
CA ASN A 861 11.91 29.93 -9.51
C ASN A 861 12.08 31.32 -10.14
N TYR A 862 11.44 32.33 -9.53
CA TYR A 862 11.58 33.75 -9.87
C TYR A 862 12.17 34.53 -8.69
#